data_AF-A0A8D1GHA5-F1
#
_entry.id   AF-A0A8D1GHA5-F1
#
_cell.length_a   1.000
_cell.length_b   1.000
_cell.length_c   1.000
_cell.angle_alpha   90.00
_cell.angle_beta   90.00
_cell.angle_gamma   90.00
#
_symmetry.space_group_name_H-M   'P 1'
#
loop_
_entity.id
_entity.type
_entity.pdbx_description
1 polymer ?
#
loop_
_entity_poly.entity_id
_entity_poly.type
_entity_poly.pdbx_seq_one_letter_code
_entity_poly.pdbx_strand_id
1 'polypeptide(L)'
;MRSIRSFANDDRHVMVKHSTIYPSPEELEAVQNMVSTVECALKHVSDWLDETNKGTKAEGETEVKKDEAVDTYSKDQGGRTLCGVMRIGLVAKGLLIKDDMDLELVLMCKDKPTETLLNTVKDNLPIQIQKLTEEKYQVEQCVDEASIIIRNTKEPTLTLKVILTSPLIRDELEKKDGEKVAMKDPPDLLDRQKCLNALASLRHAKWFQARANGLKSCVIVLRILRDLCNRVPTWAPLKGWPLELICEKSIGTCNRPLGAGEALRRVMECLASGILLPGGPGLHDPCERDPTDALSYMTIQQKEEITHSAQHALRLSAFGQIYKVLEMDPLPSSKPFQKYSWSVTDKEGAGSSALKRPFEDGLGDDKDPNKKMKRNLRKILDSKAIDLMNALMRLNQIRPGLQYKLLSQSGPVHAPVFTMSVDVDGTTYEASGPSKKTAKLHVAVKVLQAMGYPTGFDADIECMSSDEKSDNEGKNETVSSNSSNNTGNSTTETSSTLEVRTQGPILTASGKNPVMELNEKRRGLKYELISETGGSHDKRFVMEVEVDGQKFRGAGPNKKVAKASAALAALEKLFSGPNAANNKKKKIIPQAKGIVNTAVSAAVQAVRGRGRGALTRGAFVGATAAPGYIAPGTHSTNLVSENRIWA
;
A
#
# COMPACT_ATOMS: atom_id res chain seq x y z
N MET A 1 -28.99 5.72 6.83
CA MET A 1 -27.52 5.54 6.93
C MET A 1 -27.05 6.17 8.23
N ARG A 2 -26.14 5.55 8.99
CA ARG A 2 -25.48 6.21 10.13
C ARG A 2 -24.44 7.21 9.58
N SER A 3 -24.26 8.35 10.24
CA SER A 3 -23.19 9.28 9.87
C SER A 3 -21.82 8.61 10.01
N ILE A 4 -20.91 8.88 9.07
CA ILE A 4 -19.54 8.38 9.15
C ILE A 4 -18.88 9.00 10.38
N ARG A 5 -18.57 8.18 11.39
CA ARG A 5 -17.77 8.64 12.53
C ARG A 5 -16.39 9.03 12.00
N SER A 6 -15.97 10.26 12.24
CA SER A 6 -14.63 10.69 11.87
C SER A 6 -13.64 10.12 12.87
N PHE A 7 -12.83 9.14 12.43
CA PHE A 7 -11.75 8.55 13.21
C PHE A 7 -10.53 9.48 13.36
N ALA A 8 -10.59 10.73 12.88
CA ALA A 8 -9.48 11.69 12.93
C ALA A 8 -8.97 11.98 14.37
N ASN A 9 -9.81 11.79 15.39
CA ASN A 9 -9.37 11.82 16.79
C ASN A 9 -8.49 10.61 17.14
N ASP A 10 -8.91 9.43 16.70
CA ASP A 10 -8.24 8.16 16.99
C ASP A 10 -6.93 8.06 16.19
N ASP A 11 -6.94 8.49 14.92
CA ASP A 11 -5.75 8.68 14.10
C ASP A 11 -4.72 9.57 14.82
N ARG A 12 -5.14 10.69 15.42
CA ARG A 12 -4.23 11.60 16.14
C ARG A 12 -3.60 10.94 17.37
N HIS A 13 -4.37 10.19 18.16
CA HIS A 13 -3.82 9.49 19.33
C HIS A 13 -2.83 8.39 18.90
N VAL A 14 -3.17 7.60 17.89
CA VAL A 14 -2.28 6.56 17.34
C VAL A 14 -1.00 7.17 16.76
N MET A 15 -1.08 8.27 16.02
CA MET A 15 0.11 8.94 15.49
C MET A 15 0.98 9.58 16.58
N VAL A 16 0.40 10.18 17.63
CA VAL A 16 1.20 10.72 18.75
C VAL A 16 1.89 9.61 19.52
N LYS A 17 1.18 8.54 19.91
CA LYS A 17 1.80 7.37 20.58
C LYS A 17 2.89 6.76 19.69
N HIS A 18 2.68 6.69 18.36
CA HIS A 18 3.67 6.21 17.40
C HIS A 18 4.94 7.06 17.43
N SER A 19 4.82 8.39 17.41
CA SER A 19 5.97 9.29 17.58
C SER A 19 6.64 9.18 18.95
N THR A 20 5.91 8.85 20.02
CA THR A 20 6.50 8.62 21.35
C THR A 20 7.39 7.38 21.39
N ILE A 21 6.95 6.28 20.76
CA ILE A 21 7.64 4.97 20.77
C ILE A 21 8.58 4.73 19.59
N TYR A 22 8.59 5.59 18.57
CA TYR A 22 9.50 5.45 17.44
C TYR A 22 10.93 5.81 17.85
N PRO A 23 11.97 5.08 17.42
CA PRO A 23 13.34 5.38 17.80
C PRO A 23 13.79 6.79 17.39
N SER A 24 14.75 7.33 18.13
CA SER A 24 15.38 8.62 17.80
C SER A 24 16.18 8.53 16.48
N PRO A 25 16.47 9.66 15.82
CA PRO A 25 17.36 9.66 14.65
C PRO A 25 18.73 9.05 14.96
N GLU A 26 19.28 9.32 16.15
CA GLU A 26 20.56 8.83 16.65
C GLU A 26 20.56 7.31 16.88
N GLU A 27 19.47 6.77 17.45
CA GLU A 27 19.26 5.32 17.59
C GLU A 27 19.20 4.62 16.22
N LEU A 28 18.48 5.19 15.26
CA LEU A 28 18.37 4.65 13.90
C LEU A 28 19.70 4.72 13.14
N GLU A 29 20.46 5.79 13.32
CA GLU A 29 21.79 5.94 12.74
C GLU A 29 22.78 4.94 13.36
N ALA A 30 22.79 4.78 14.69
CA ALA A 30 23.62 3.78 15.37
C ALA A 30 23.30 2.35 14.90
N VAL A 31 22.01 2.00 14.77
CA VAL A 31 21.56 0.71 14.22
C VAL A 31 22.02 0.53 12.76
N GLN A 32 21.83 1.53 11.90
CA GLN A 32 22.23 1.44 10.50
C GLN A 32 23.76 1.37 10.33
N ASN A 33 24.52 2.11 11.13
CA ASN A 33 25.99 2.09 11.12
C ASN A 33 26.52 0.74 11.61
N MET A 34 26.02 0.21 12.73
CA MET A 34 26.41 -1.12 13.22
C MET A 34 26.10 -2.22 12.20
N VAL A 35 24.89 -2.23 11.63
CA VAL A 35 24.48 -3.24 10.64
C VAL A 35 25.31 -3.11 9.36
N SER A 36 25.52 -1.89 8.85
CA SER A 36 26.31 -1.66 7.62
C SER A 36 27.79 -2.04 7.80
N THR A 37 28.39 -1.73 8.95
CA THR A 37 29.75 -2.14 9.30
C THR A 37 29.88 -3.66 9.33
N VAL A 38 28.94 -4.36 9.98
CA VAL A 38 28.99 -5.82 10.10
C VAL A 38 28.66 -6.53 8.79
N GLU A 39 27.73 -6.02 7.98
CA GLU A 39 27.47 -6.53 6.62
C GLU A 39 28.72 -6.43 5.73
N CYS A 40 29.46 -5.30 5.81
CA CYS A 40 30.71 -5.11 5.08
C CYS A 40 31.84 -6.00 5.61
N ALA A 41 31.98 -6.11 6.94
CA ALA A 41 32.99 -6.97 7.57
C ALA A 41 32.75 -8.45 7.26
N LEU A 42 31.50 -8.93 7.31
CA LEU A 42 31.14 -10.30 6.91
C LEU A 42 31.37 -10.57 5.43
N LYS A 43 31.19 -9.56 4.55
CA LYS A 43 31.63 -9.66 3.15
C LYS A 43 33.15 -9.84 3.06
N HIS A 44 33.95 -9.07 3.79
CA HIS A 44 35.41 -9.26 3.82
C HIS A 44 35.83 -10.61 4.40
N VAL A 45 35.10 -11.17 5.38
CA VAL A 45 35.31 -12.56 5.84
C VAL A 45 35.00 -13.57 4.72
N SER A 46 33.94 -13.36 3.93
CA SER A 46 33.62 -14.20 2.77
C SER A 46 34.71 -14.16 1.71
N ASP A 47 35.17 -12.97 1.31
CA ASP A 47 36.19 -12.85 0.27
C ASP A 47 37.53 -13.46 0.73
N TRP A 48 37.91 -13.29 2.01
CA TRP A 48 39.08 -13.93 2.61
C TRP A 48 38.97 -15.47 2.67
N LEU A 49 37.79 -16.01 3.01
CA LEU A 49 37.52 -17.45 2.95
C LEU A 49 37.66 -17.98 1.52
N ASP A 50 37.13 -17.25 0.53
CA ASP A 50 37.19 -17.64 -0.88
C ASP A 50 38.63 -17.54 -1.45
N GLU A 51 39.46 -16.62 -0.96
CA GLU A 51 40.89 -16.55 -1.28
C GLU A 51 41.68 -17.71 -0.65
N THR A 52 41.47 -17.97 0.64
CA THR A 52 42.13 -19.05 1.38
C THR A 52 41.84 -20.41 0.73
N ASN A 53 40.56 -20.69 0.41
CA ASN A 53 40.14 -21.92 -0.26
C ASN A 53 40.66 -22.07 -1.70
N LYS A 54 41.03 -20.98 -2.38
CA LYS A 54 41.71 -21.06 -3.69
C LYS A 54 43.19 -21.42 -3.51
N GLY A 55 43.85 -20.85 -2.50
CA GLY A 55 45.24 -21.19 -2.16
C GLY A 55 45.42 -22.68 -1.90
N THR A 56 44.53 -23.31 -1.12
CA THR A 56 44.61 -24.75 -0.80
C THR A 56 44.34 -25.68 -1.99
N LYS A 57 43.76 -25.18 -3.08
CA LYS A 57 43.44 -25.99 -4.28
C LYS A 57 44.49 -25.92 -5.39
N ALA A 58 45.51 -25.08 -5.26
CA ALA A 58 46.50 -24.86 -6.31
C ALA A 58 47.52 -26.02 -6.49
N GLU A 59 47.65 -26.92 -5.51
CA GLU A 59 48.70 -27.96 -5.50
C GLU A 59 48.22 -29.36 -5.93
N GLY A 60 46.97 -29.54 -6.39
CA GLY A 60 46.47 -30.90 -6.65
C GLY A 60 45.18 -31.06 -7.44
N GLU A 61 45.17 -30.72 -8.73
CA GLU A 61 44.32 -31.42 -9.73
C GLU A 61 44.90 -31.22 -11.15
N THR A 62 45.24 -32.33 -11.83
CA THR A 62 45.80 -32.31 -13.20
C THR A 62 44.68 -32.34 -14.25
N GLU A 63 44.92 -31.74 -15.43
CA GLU A 63 43.90 -31.55 -16.47
C GLU A 63 43.18 -32.85 -16.92
N VAL A 64 41.84 -32.83 -16.98
CA VAL A 64 41.10 -33.59 -17.99
C VAL A 64 40.01 -32.72 -18.65
N LYS A 65 40.13 -32.67 -19.98
CA LYS A 65 39.36 -32.00 -21.04
C LYS A 65 37.86 -31.72 -20.82
N LYS A 66 37.50 -30.57 -21.40
CA LYS A 66 36.19 -30.05 -21.84
C LYS A 66 35.38 -31.05 -22.70
N ASP A 67 34.04 -30.98 -22.70
CA ASP A 67 33.26 -30.53 -23.88
C ASP A 67 31.74 -30.33 -23.66
N GLU A 68 31.20 -29.39 -24.45
CA GLU A 68 29.82 -29.07 -24.89
C GLU A 68 28.56 -29.18 -23.97
N ALA A 69 28.23 -28.03 -23.37
CA ALA A 69 26.97 -27.25 -23.56
C ALA A 69 25.56 -27.91 -23.52
N VAL A 70 24.76 -27.49 -22.52
CA VAL A 70 23.31 -27.24 -22.66
C VAL A 70 22.96 -25.90 -21.98
N ASP A 71 22.28 -25.00 -22.69
CA ASP A 71 21.91 -23.67 -22.16
C ASP A 71 20.78 -23.74 -21.11
N THR A 72 21.03 -23.24 -19.90
CA THR A 72 19.98 -22.72 -19.00
C THR A 72 20.59 -21.66 -18.07
N TYR A 73 19.94 -20.48 -18.00
CA TYR A 73 20.37 -19.27 -17.31
C TYR A 73 20.82 -19.49 -15.84
N SER A 74 22.11 -19.76 -15.67
CA SER A 74 22.77 -19.90 -14.37
C SER A 74 23.80 -18.78 -14.25
N LYS A 75 23.56 -17.80 -13.38
CA LYS A 75 24.46 -16.65 -13.25
C LYS A 75 25.68 -17.05 -12.43
N ASP A 76 26.77 -17.37 -13.13
CA ASP A 76 27.98 -17.95 -12.59
C ASP A 76 28.53 -17.19 -11.35
N GLN A 77 28.67 -17.94 -10.26
CA GLN A 77 29.50 -17.60 -9.12
C GLN A 77 30.24 -18.87 -8.71
N GLY A 78 31.53 -18.95 -9.06
CA GLY A 78 32.43 -19.99 -8.56
C GLY A 78 32.27 -20.15 -7.05
N GLY A 79 31.93 -21.36 -6.62
CA GLY A 79 31.12 -21.60 -5.42
C GLY A 79 31.73 -21.11 -4.11
N ARG A 80 31.35 -19.89 -3.70
CA ARG A 80 31.73 -19.28 -2.41
C ARG A 80 31.26 -20.10 -1.22
N THR A 81 32.00 -20.05 -0.12
CA THR A 81 31.60 -20.73 1.14
C THR A 81 30.42 -20.02 1.81
N LEU A 82 30.45 -18.68 1.82
CA LEU A 82 29.36 -17.82 2.29
C LEU A 82 28.66 -17.21 1.08
N CYS A 83 27.35 -17.38 0.97
CA CYS A 83 26.54 -16.91 -0.16
C CYS A 83 26.07 -15.46 0.01
N GLY A 84 26.07 -14.94 1.24
CA GLY A 84 25.74 -13.54 1.55
C GLY A 84 25.08 -13.34 2.90
N VAL A 85 24.92 -12.08 3.29
CA VAL A 85 24.22 -11.66 4.51
C VAL A 85 22.83 -11.14 4.16
N MET A 86 21.82 -11.48 4.96
CA MET A 86 20.46 -10.94 4.81
C MET A 86 19.95 -10.40 6.14
N ARG A 87 19.49 -9.14 6.14
CA ARG A 87 18.75 -8.57 7.29
C ARG A 87 17.48 -9.38 7.52
N ILE A 88 17.16 -9.67 8.79
CA ILE A 88 15.88 -10.28 9.20
C ILE A 88 15.24 -9.47 10.36
N GLY A 89 14.37 -10.12 11.14
CA GLY A 89 13.87 -9.57 12.40
C GLY A 89 13.17 -8.23 12.27
N LEU A 90 13.41 -7.36 13.26
CA LEU A 90 12.84 -6.02 13.36
C LEU A 90 13.44 -5.05 12.34
N VAL A 91 14.75 -5.20 12.06
CA VAL A 91 15.51 -4.35 11.13
C VAL A 91 14.96 -4.48 9.71
N ALA A 92 14.85 -5.70 9.17
CA ALA A 92 14.37 -5.94 7.81
C ALA A 92 12.91 -5.56 7.58
N LYS A 93 12.11 -5.53 8.64
CA LYS A 93 10.68 -5.20 8.61
C LYS A 93 10.42 -3.71 8.92
N GLY A 94 11.45 -2.96 9.33
CA GLY A 94 11.30 -1.58 9.80
C GLY A 94 10.39 -1.47 11.03
N LEU A 95 10.38 -2.47 11.90
CA LEU A 95 9.44 -2.57 13.03
C LEU A 95 10.00 -2.08 14.37
N LEU A 96 11.24 -1.59 14.39
CA LEU A 96 11.91 -1.06 15.59
C LEU A 96 11.05 0.01 16.31
N ILE A 97 11.04 -0.09 17.64
CA ILE A 97 10.56 0.89 18.62
C ILE A 97 11.72 1.22 19.56
N LYS A 98 11.58 2.26 20.39
CA LYS A 98 12.57 2.60 21.42
C LYS A 98 12.88 1.39 22.30
N ASP A 99 14.11 1.37 22.80
CA ASP A 99 14.67 0.31 23.65
C ASP A 99 14.75 -1.09 22.97
N ASP A 100 14.49 -1.22 21.65
CA ASP A 100 14.83 -2.42 20.88
C ASP A 100 16.35 -2.49 20.64
N MET A 101 17.08 -3.00 21.63
CA MET A 101 18.54 -3.15 21.57
C MET A 101 19.01 -4.36 20.73
N ASP A 102 18.08 -5.30 20.45
CA ASP A 102 18.36 -6.57 19.77
C ASP A 102 18.10 -6.48 18.26
N LEU A 103 19.15 -6.78 17.48
CA LEU A 103 19.18 -6.72 16.02
C LEU A 103 19.53 -8.10 15.44
N GLU A 104 18.97 -8.47 14.28
CA GLU A 104 19.11 -9.82 13.72
C GLU A 104 19.54 -9.83 12.23
N LEU A 105 20.58 -10.61 11.92
CA LEU A 105 21.02 -10.94 10.56
C LEU A 105 21.08 -12.46 10.37
N VAL A 106 20.90 -12.91 9.12
CA VAL A 106 21.19 -14.28 8.71
C VAL A 106 22.41 -14.28 7.80
N LEU A 107 23.42 -15.09 8.14
CA LEU A 107 24.53 -15.43 7.27
C LEU A 107 24.19 -16.72 6.51
N MET A 108 24.04 -16.59 5.19
CA MET A 108 23.74 -17.72 4.31
C MET A 108 25.04 -18.46 3.96
N CYS A 109 25.16 -19.70 4.39
CA CYS A 109 26.23 -20.62 4.02
C CYS A 109 25.79 -21.47 2.82
N LYS A 110 26.74 -21.83 1.96
CA LYS A 110 26.50 -22.75 0.83
C LYS A 110 26.18 -24.14 1.38
N ASP A 111 27.18 -24.76 2.01
CA ASP A 111 27.07 -26.05 2.67
C ASP A 111 26.52 -25.86 4.10
N LYS A 112 26.15 -26.95 4.80
CA LYS A 112 25.54 -26.84 6.15
C LYS A 112 26.55 -26.20 7.12
N PRO A 113 26.18 -25.16 7.89
CA PRO A 113 27.11 -24.51 8.80
C PRO A 113 27.53 -25.42 9.95
N THR A 114 28.80 -25.34 10.29
CA THR A 114 29.46 -26.14 11.33
C THR A 114 30.03 -25.27 12.44
N GLU A 115 30.38 -25.89 13.56
CA GLU A 115 31.10 -25.22 14.66
C GLU A 115 32.49 -24.74 14.19
N THR A 116 33.19 -25.52 13.35
CA THR A 116 34.44 -25.08 12.71
C THR A 116 34.26 -23.80 11.88
N LEU A 117 33.18 -23.68 11.10
CA LEU A 117 32.87 -22.46 10.36
C LEU A 117 32.50 -21.30 11.28
N LEU A 118 31.73 -21.56 12.35
CA LEU A 118 31.34 -20.56 13.34
C LEU A 118 32.55 -19.92 14.03
N ASN A 119 33.48 -20.75 14.52
CA ASN A 119 34.77 -20.31 15.08
C ASN A 119 35.56 -19.48 14.05
N THR A 120 35.73 -20.00 12.83
CA THR A 120 36.49 -19.34 11.76
C THR A 120 35.96 -17.94 11.44
N VAL A 121 34.63 -17.76 11.39
CA VAL A 121 34.00 -16.45 11.18
C VAL A 121 34.15 -15.56 12.42
N LYS A 122 33.96 -16.08 13.64
CA LYS A 122 34.09 -15.34 14.90
C LYS A 122 35.52 -14.81 15.13
N ASP A 123 36.56 -15.53 14.74
CA ASP A 123 37.95 -15.07 14.89
C ASP A 123 38.37 -14.06 13.82
N ASN A 124 37.87 -14.20 12.58
CA ASN A 124 38.19 -13.25 11.51
C ASN A 124 37.37 -11.96 11.57
N LEU A 125 36.13 -12.00 12.07
CA LEU A 125 35.22 -10.86 12.02
C LEU A 125 35.76 -9.60 12.75
N PRO A 126 36.33 -9.67 13.97
CA PRO A 126 36.98 -8.52 14.61
C PRO A 126 38.09 -7.89 13.75
N ILE A 127 38.89 -8.73 13.08
CA ILE A 127 40.02 -8.29 12.23
C ILE A 127 39.51 -7.53 10.99
N GLN A 128 38.35 -7.91 10.45
CA GLN A 128 37.74 -7.18 9.33
C GLN A 128 36.97 -5.92 9.78
N ILE A 129 36.35 -5.93 10.97
CA ILE A 129 35.71 -4.74 11.57
C ILE A 129 36.76 -3.64 11.83
N GLN A 130 37.92 -3.98 12.41
CA GLN A 130 38.99 -3.02 12.73
C GLN A 130 39.59 -2.32 11.50
N LYS A 131 39.40 -2.86 10.28
CA LYS A 131 39.78 -2.22 9.01
C LYS A 131 38.75 -1.23 8.49
N LEU A 132 37.53 -1.25 9.03
CA LEU A 132 36.38 -0.46 8.58
C LEU A 132 36.02 0.66 9.55
N THR A 133 36.34 0.50 10.84
CA THR A 133 36.03 1.48 11.88
C THR A 133 37.02 1.38 13.05
N GLU A 134 37.25 2.52 13.72
CA GLU A 134 38.00 2.60 14.98
C GLU A 134 37.15 2.16 16.19
N GLU A 135 35.83 2.00 16.00
CA GLU A 135 34.91 1.54 17.04
C GLU A 135 35.21 0.12 17.48
N LYS A 136 35.19 -0.10 18.81
CA LYS A 136 35.39 -1.42 19.40
C LYS A 136 34.07 -2.17 19.51
N TYR A 137 34.08 -3.39 19.00
CA TYR A 137 32.98 -4.35 19.10
C TYR A 137 33.44 -5.60 19.85
N GLN A 138 32.62 -6.09 20.77
CA GLN A 138 32.79 -7.39 21.42
C GLN A 138 32.13 -8.45 20.53
N VAL A 139 32.83 -9.55 20.25
CA VAL A 139 32.34 -10.63 19.38
C VAL A 139 32.42 -11.96 20.12
N GLU A 140 31.25 -12.49 20.45
CA GLU A 140 31.05 -13.78 21.12
C GLU A 140 30.41 -14.78 20.15
N GLN A 141 30.58 -16.09 20.38
CA GLN A 141 29.86 -17.13 19.65
C GLN A 141 28.96 -17.92 20.60
N CYS A 142 27.82 -18.37 20.09
CA CYS A 142 26.89 -19.24 20.80
C CYS A 142 26.51 -20.40 19.88
N VAL A 143 27.14 -21.55 20.12
CA VAL A 143 26.96 -22.78 19.32
C VAL A 143 25.51 -23.27 19.41
N ASP A 144 24.93 -23.26 20.62
CA ASP A 144 23.55 -23.65 20.92
C ASP A 144 22.50 -22.79 20.19
N GLU A 145 22.85 -21.56 19.79
CA GLU A 145 22.00 -20.65 19.03
C GLU A 145 22.39 -20.58 17.54
N ALA A 146 23.37 -21.38 17.10
CA ALA A 146 23.98 -21.36 15.77
C ALA A 146 24.41 -19.95 15.31
N SER A 147 24.93 -19.11 16.23
CA SER A 147 25.05 -17.67 16.00
C SER A 147 26.29 -17.00 16.61
N ILE A 148 26.64 -15.85 16.04
CA ILE A 148 27.65 -14.91 16.54
C ILE A 148 26.92 -13.71 17.12
N ILE A 149 27.28 -13.30 18.32
CA ILE A 149 26.72 -12.15 19.04
C ILE A 149 27.75 -11.03 19.03
N ILE A 150 27.37 -9.89 18.48
CA ILE A 150 28.23 -8.72 18.33
C ILE A 150 27.63 -7.60 19.17
N ARG A 151 28.36 -7.07 20.15
CA ARG A 151 27.94 -5.90 20.94
C ARG A 151 28.85 -4.71 20.64
N ASN A 152 28.29 -3.51 20.52
CA ASN A 152 29.12 -2.29 20.50
C ASN A 152 29.62 -1.96 21.92
N THR A 153 30.50 -0.96 22.04
CA THR A 153 31.02 -0.47 23.34
C THR A 153 30.56 0.97 23.66
N LYS A 154 29.55 1.47 22.96
CA LYS A 154 28.95 2.80 23.17
C LYS A 154 27.57 2.62 23.80
N GLU A 155 27.21 3.47 24.76
CA GLU A 155 25.84 3.51 25.26
C GLU A 155 24.93 4.23 24.23
N PRO A 156 23.71 3.74 23.97
CA PRO A 156 23.13 2.49 24.48
C PRO A 156 23.67 1.25 23.74
N THR A 157 23.92 0.16 24.48
CA THR A 157 24.67 -1.01 23.99
C THR A 157 23.88 -1.90 23.04
N LEU A 158 23.98 -1.65 21.73
CA LEU A 158 23.32 -2.45 20.69
C LEU A 158 23.92 -3.86 20.60
N THR A 159 23.05 -4.85 20.45
CA THR A 159 23.40 -6.28 20.31
C THR A 159 22.90 -6.83 18.98
N LEU A 160 23.81 -7.27 18.12
CA LEU A 160 23.54 -7.80 16.79
C LEU A 160 23.83 -9.30 16.75
N LYS A 161 22.78 -10.11 16.57
CA LYS A 161 22.87 -11.57 16.45
C LYS A 161 22.91 -11.98 14.98
N VAL A 162 24.02 -12.61 14.57
CA VAL A 162 24.24 -13.13 13.22
C VAL A 162 24.07 -14.64 13.26
N ILE A 163 22.96 -15.16 12.74
CA ILE A 163 22.63 -16.60 12.77
C ILE A 163 23.08 -17.26 11.46
N LEU A 164 23.82 -18.36 11.55
CA LEU A 164 24.30 -19.12 10.38
C LEU A 164 23.23 -20.13 9.94
N THR A 165 23.00 -20.24 8.63
CA THR A 165 22.10 -21.27 8.06
C THR A 165 22.43 -21.59 6.60
N SER A 166 22.00 -22.75 6.12
CA SER A 166 22.09 -23.15 4.71
C SER A 166 20.73 -23.68 4.22
N PRO A 167 20.31 -23.40 2.97
CA PRO A 167 19.08 -23.98 2.40
C PRO A 167 19.03 -25.51 2.49
N LEU A 168 20.20 -26.18 2.43
CA LEU A 168 20.33 -27.63 2.45
C LEU A 168 19.73 -28.29 3.71
N ILE A 169 19.71 -27.57 4.84
CA ILE A 169 19.11 -28.08 6.10
C ILE A 169 17.59 -28.27 5.95
N ARG A 170 16.92 -27.42 5.16
CA ARG A 170 15.49 -27.55 4.85
C ARG A 170 15.24 -28.59 3.75
N ASP A 171 16.05 -28.58 2.69
CA ASP A 171 15.94 -29.54 1.59
C ASP A 171 15.95 -31.00 2.07
N GLU A 172 16.74 -31.33 3.10
CA GLU A 172 16.76 -32.68 3.68
C GLU A 172 15.48 -33.06 4.43
N LEU A 173 14.78 -32.11 5.04
CA LEU A 173 13.49 -32.37 5.67
C LEU A 173 12.44 -32.67 4.60
N GLU A 174 12.42 -31.91 3.51
CA GLU A 174 11.47 -32.12 2.40
C GLU A 174 11.82 -33.36 1.53
N LYS A 175 13.06 -33.86 1.58
CA LYS A 175 13.48 -35.09 0.85
C LYS A 175 13.29 -36.39 1.65
N LYS A 176 13.05 -36.33 2.96
CA LYS A 176 12.90 -37.52 3.82
C LYS A 176 11.69 -38.40 3.47
N ASP A 177 10.67 -37.85 2.81
CA ASP A 177 9.49 -38.58 2.33
C ASP A 177 9.71 -39.31 0.99
N GLY A 178 10.85 -39.10 0.31
CA GLY A 178 11.08 -39.57 -1.06
C GLY A 178 12.28 -40.51 -1.22
N GLU A 179 13.50 -40.00 -1.00
CA GLU A 179 14.70 -40.68 -1.48
C GLU A 179 15.94 -40.40 -0.61
N LYS A 180 16.62 -41.47 -0.15
CA LYS A 180 17.72 -41.37 0.81
C LYS A 180 19.08 -41.05 0.17
N VAL A 181 19.20 -39.88 -0.47
CA VAL A 181 20.51 -39.27 -0.77
C VAL A 181 20.89 -38.30 0.35
N ALA A 182 21.10 -38.85 1.55
CA ALA A 182 21.64 -38.10 2.67
C ALA A 182 23.17 -37.99 2.51
N MET A 183 23.67 -36.79 2.25
CA MET A 183 25.07 -36.50 2.53
C MET A 183 25.29 -36.70 4.04
N LYS A 184 26.35 -37.43 4.43
CA LYS A 184 26.67 -37.59 5.86
C LYS A 184 26.83 -36.21 6.49
N ASP A 185 26.15 -36.01 7.61
CA ASP A 185 26.32 -34.80 8.40
C ASP A 185 27.78 -34.67 8.87
N PRO A 186 28.36 -33.46 8.86
CA PRO A 186 29.57 -33.17 9.62
C PRO A 186 29.34 -33.51 11.10
N PRO A 187 30.35 -34.02 11.82
CA PRO A 187 30.23 -34.32 13.24
C PRO A 187 30.04 -33.07 14.10
N ASP A 188 30.40 -31.90 13.58
CA ASP A 188 30.33 -30.57 14.18
C ASP A 188 29.21 -29.70 13.57
N LEU A 189 28.14 -30.32 13.07
CA LEU A 189 26.96 -29.63 12.53
C LEU A 189 26.22 -28.81 13.60
N LEU A 190 25.92 -27.54 13.32
CA LEU A 190 25.13 -26.67 14.22
C LEU A 190 23.66 -27.13 14.36
N ASP A 191 22.97 -26.66 15.41
CA ASP A 191 21.57 -27.01 15.69
C ASP A 191 20.65 -26.76 14.47
N ARG A 192 20.17 -27.88 13.90
CA ARG A 192 19.27 -27.91 12.74
C ARG A 192 18.02 -27.06 12.96
N GLN A 193 17.42 -27.06 14.15
CA GLN A 193 16.22 -26.29 14.47
C GLN A 193 16.52 -24.78 14.51
N LYS A 194 17.68 -24.37 15.04
CA LYS A 194 18.10 -22.95 15.01
C LYS A 194 18.31 -22.47 13.58
N CYS A 195 18.99 -23.25 12.76
CA CYS A 195 19.18 -22.97 11.33
C CYS A 195 17.84 -22.91 10.56
N LEU A 196 16.86 -23.77 10.88
CA LEU A 196 15.51 -23.74 10.31
C LEU A 196 14.72 -22.50 10.75
N ASN A 197 14.80 -22.12 12.02
CA ASN A 197 14.18 -20.90 12.55
C ASN A 197 14.73 -19.65 11.83
N ALA A 198 16.04 -19.61 11.53
CA ALA A 198 16.62 -18.54 10.72
C ALA A 198 16.06 -18.50 9.28
N LEU A 199 15.85 -19.67 8.64
CA LEU A 199 15.21 -19.76 7.32
C LEU A 199 13.72 -19.40 7.36
N ALA A 200 13.02 -19.65 8.48
CA ALA A 200 11.65 -19.15 8.71
C ALA A 200 11.66 -17.62 8.83
N SER A 201 12.48 -17.03 9.71
CA SER A 201 12.62 -15.57 9.84
C SER A 201 13.02 -14.87 8.53
N LEU A 202 13.84 -15.50 7.69
CA LEU A 202 14.17 -14.99 6.35
C LEU A 202 12.96 -15.01 5.39
N ARG A 203 12.11 -16.04 5.45
CA ARG A 203 10.83 -16.07 4.72
C ARG A 203 9.86 -15.02 5.26
N HIS A 204 9.74 -14.88 6.58
CA HIS A 204 8.90 -13.88 7.24
C HIS A 204 9.30 -12.46 6.80
N ALA A 205 10.60 -12.14 6.73
CA ALA A 205 11.08 -10.85 6.24
C ALA A 205 10.73 -10.61 4.75
N LYS A 206 10.92 -11.61 3.88
CA LYS A 206 10.57 -11.51 2.44
C LYS A 206 9.07 -11.36 2.23
N TRP A 207 8.25 -12.13 2.94
CA TRP A 207 6.79 -12.01 2.94
C TRP A 207 6.35 -10.63 3.45
N PHE A 208 6.94 -10.15 4.54
CA PHE A 208 6.59 -8.86 5.15
C PHE A 208 6.81 -7.70 4.19
N GLN A 209 7.94 -7.70 3.49
CA GLN A 209 8.24 -6.71 2.45
C GLN A 209 7.26 -6.78 1.28
N ALA A 210 6.88 -7.99 0.84
CA ALA A 210 5.94 -8.18 -0.28
C ALA A 210 4.45 -7.91 0.09
N ARG A 211 4.09 -7.95 1.38
CA ARG A 211 2.69 -7.99 1.85
C ARG A 211 2.31 -6.88 2.84
N ALA A 212 3.08 -6.74 3.91
CA ALA A 212 2.75 -5.84 5.01
C ALA A 212 3.31 -4.42 4.82
N ASN A 213 4.51 -4.27 4.25
CA ASN A 213 5.17 -2.97 4.12
C ASN A 213 4.39 -2.00 3.19
N GLY A 214 3.90 -2.49 2.05
CA GLY A 214 3.09 -1.70 1.12
C GLY A 214 1.65 -1.40 1.60
N LEU A 215 1.21 -1.98 2.72
CA LEU A 215 -0.15 -1.86 3.22
C LEU A 215 -0.28 -0.63 4.13
N LYS A 216 -1.04 0.38 3.66
CA LYS A 216 -1.17 1.68 4.35
C LYS A 216 -1.54 1.49 5.84
N SER A 217 -0.75 2.14 6.70
CA SER A 217 -0.84 2.13 8.17
C SER A 217 -0.53 0.79 8.85
N CYS A 218 -0.25 -0.30 8.14
CA CYS A 218 0.08 -1.60 8.74
C CYS A 218 1.33 -1.53 9.64
N VAL A 219 2.44 -1.01 9.12
CA VAL A 219 3.72 -0.85 9.86
C VAL A 219 3.55 0.06 11.10
N ILE A 220 2.75 1.13 11.00
CA ILE A 220 2.45 2.04 12.12
C ILE A 220 1.69 1.31 13.22
N VAL A 221 0.63 0.59 12.84
CA VAL A 221 -0.20 -0.19 13.77
C VAL A 221 0.59 -1.34 14.39
N LEU A 222 1.52 -1.95 13.66
CA LEU A 222 2.39 -3.00 14.20
C LEU A 222 3.35 -2.48 15.28
N ARG A 223 3.97 -1.30 15.10
CA ARG A 223 4.81 -0.71 16.16
C ARG A 223 3.99 -0.41 17.43
N ILE A 224 2.77 0.13 17.26
CA ILE A 224 1.82 0.37 18.35
C ILE A 224 1.40 -0.93 19.06
N LEU A 225 1.16 -2.00 18.31
CA LEU A 225 0.79 -3.29 18.88
C LEU A 225 1.99 -4.01 19.53
N ARG A 226 3.23 -3.81 19.05
CA ARG A 226 4.45 -4.26 19.74
C ARG A 226 4.63 -3.56 21.08
N ASP A 227 4.46 -2.24 21.13
CA ASP A 227 4.41 -1.46 22.40
C ASP A 227 3.31 -1.99 23.34
N LEU A 228 2.12 -2.30 22.82
CA LEU A 228 1.04 -2.89 23.61
C LEU A 228 1.39 -4.30 24.13
N CYS A 229 2.04 -5.14 23.32
CA CYS A 229 2.55 -6.45 23.75
C CYS A 229 3.69 -6.36 24.79
N ASN A 230 4.47 -5.28 24.80
CA ASN A 230 5.49 -5.02 25.83
C ASN A 230 4.86 -4.54 27.14
N ARG A 231 3.84 -3.67 27.08
CA ARG A 231 3.19 -3.09 28.27
C ARG A 231 2.15 -3.99 28.94
N VAL A 232 1.42 -4.80 28.16
CA VAL A 232 0.29 -5.60 28.64
C VAL A 232 0.63 -7.10 28.54
N PRO A 233 0.99 -7.79 29.64
CA PRO A 233 1.48 -9.17 29.60
C PRO A 233 0.55 -10.17 28.91
N THR A 234 -0.77 -9.97 29.00
CA THR A 234 -1.78 -10.77 28.28
C THR A 234 -1.53 -10.84 26.77
N TRP A 235 -0.94 -9.79 26.18
CA TRP A 235 -0.68 -9.69 24.74
C TRP A 235 0.72 -10.18 24.35
N ALA A 236 1.62 -10.42 25.30
CA ALA A 236 2.98 -10.89 25.03
C ALA A 236 3.03 -12.18 24.18
N PRO A 237 2.12 -13.17 24.31
CA PRO A 237 2.11 -14.37 23.45
C PRO A 237 1.91 -14.12 21.95
N LEU A 238 1.43 -12.94 21.52
CA LEU A 238 1.34 -12.57 20.10
C LEU A 238 2.63 -11.94 19.55
N LYS A 239 3.56 -11.50 20.41
CA LYS A 239 4.71 -10.65 20.04
C LYS A 239 5.56 -11.33 18.95
N GLY A 240 5.71 -10.65 17.80
CA GLY A 240 6.42 -11.17 16.64
C GLY A 240 5.48 -11.65 15.54
N TRP A 241 5.76 -12.82 14.97
CA TRP A 241 5.17 -13.29 13.71
C TRP A 241 3.63 -13.40 13.70
N PRO A 242 2.94 -13.92 14.75
CA PRO A 242 1.48 -13.97 14.73
C PRO A 242 0.82 -12.59 14.69
N LEU A 243 1.38 -11.60 15.39
CA LEU A 243 0.91 -10.22 15.34
C LEU A 243 1.07 -9.60 13.94
N GLU A 244 2.16 -9.88 13.24
CA GLU A 244 2.38 -9.46 11.84
C GLU A 244 1.32 -10.04 10.90
N LEU A 245 1.06 -11.35 10.99
CA LEU A 245 0.04 -12.05 10.22
C LEU A 245 -1.38 -11.54 10.53
N ILE A 246 -1.72 -11.34 11.81
CA ILE A 246 -3.04 -10.83 12.21
C ILE A 246 -3.25 -9.39 11.70
N CYS A 247 -2.21 -8.55 11.72
CA CYS A 247 -2.30 -7.17 11.24
C CYS A 247 -2.47 -7.11 9.70
N GLU A 248 -1.67 -7.87 8.93
CA GLU A 248 -1.81 -7.92 7.46
C GLU A 248 -3.17 -8.50 7.03
N LYS A 249 -3.58 -9.65 7.59
CA LYS A 249 -4.85 -10.28 7.23
C LYS A 249 -6.05 -9.41 7.62
N SER A 250 -6.01 -8.76 8.79
CA SER A 250 -7.12 -7.87 9.21
C SER A 250 -7.17 -6.59 8.38
N ILE A 251 -6.08 -5.85 8.18
CA ILE A 251 -6.09 -4.60 7.40
C ILE A 251 -6.27 -4.90 5.90
N GLY A 252 -5.60 -5.92 5.38
CA GLY A 252 -5.55 -6.27 3.95
C GLY A 252 -6.84 -6.85 3.38
N THR A 253 -7.71 -7.41 4.23
CA THR A 253 -9.09 -7.79 3.83
C THR A 253 -10.05 -6.61 3.67
N CYS A 254 -9.56 -5.36 3.79
CA CYS A 254 -10.40 -4.17 3.64
C CYS A 254 -10.31 -3.58 2.23
N ASN A 255 -11.45 -3.44 1.54
CA ASN A 255 -11.54 -2.96 0.15
C ASN A 255 -11.18 -1.47 -0.05
N ARG A 256 -10.51 -0.83 0.90
CA ARG A 256 -10.00 0.56 0.82
C ARG A 256 -8.84 0.77 1.81
N PRO A 257 -7.92 1.71 1.55
CA PRO A 257 -6.97 2.16 2.55
C PRO A 257 -7.68 2.76 3.78
N LEU A 258 -7.08 2.55 4.96
CA LEU A 258 -7.61 2.99 6.26
C LEU A 258 -6.82 4.19 6.83
N GLY A 259 -7.34 4.79 7.90
CA GLY A 259 -6.55 5.61 8.84
C GLY A 259 -5.73 4.74 9.79
N ALA A 260 -4.82 5.31 10.58
CA ALA A 260 -4.05 4.57 11.58
C ALA A 260 -4.93 4.13 12.77
N GLY A 261 -5.83 5.00 13.24
CA GLY A 261 -6.82 4.68 14.27
C GLY A 261 -7.87 3.70 13.76
N GLU A 262 -8.32 3.84 12.51
CA GLU A 262 -9.26 2.90 11.90
C GLU A 262 -8.63 1.52 11.63
N ALA A 263 -7.35 1.47 11.22
CA ALA A 263 -6.60 0.24 11.05
C ALA A 263 -6.39 -0.48 12.38
N LEU A 264 -5.90 0.21 13.43
CA LEU A 264 -5.78 -0.37 14.78
C LEU A 264 -7.13 -0.90 15.28
N ARG A 265 -8.19 -0.13 15.10
CA ARG A 265 -9.55 -0.53 15.46
C ARG A 265 -10.01 -1.77 14.69
N ARG A 266 -9.59 -1.96 13.43
CA ARG A 266 -9.88 -3.17 12.63
C ARG A 266 -9.09 -4.40 13.09
N VAL A 267 -7.84 -4.23 13.57
CA VAL A 267 -7.12 -5.33 14.25
C VAL A 267 -7.87 -5.76 15.52
N MET A 268 -8.32 -4.78 16.31
CA MET A 268 -9.15 -5.03 17.51
C MET A 268 -10.48 -5.71 17.16
N GLU A 269 -11.17 -5.33 16.08
CA GLU A 269 -12.37 -6.03 15.58
C GLU A 269 -12.08 -7.48 15.17
N CYS A 270 -10.93 -7.74 14.52
CA CYS A 270 -10.51 -9.09 14.12
C CYS A 270 -10.30 -9.99 15.35
N LEU A 271 -9.50 -9.53 16.32
CA LEU A 271 -9.22 -10.27 17.56
C LEU A 271 -10.49 -10.47 18.42
N ALA A 272 -11.29 -9.41 18.58
CA ALA A 272 -12.52 -9.44 19.37
C ALA A 272 -13.61 -10.37 18.78
N SER A 273 -13.55 -10.68 17.49
CA SER A 273 -14.45 -11.64 16.82
C SER A 273 -14.23 -13.10 17.24
N GLY A 274 -13.16 -13.39 17.99
CA GLY A 274 -12.84 -14.75 18.42
C GLY A 274 -12.02 -15.57 17.42
N ILE A 275 -11.31 -14.93 16.48
CA ILE A 275 -10.46 -15.61 15.49
C ILE A 275 -9.40 -16.54 16.11
N LEU A 276 -9.00 -16.29 17.36
CA LEU A 276 -8.05 -17.10 18.13
C LEU A 276 -8.70 -18.31 18.83
N LEU A 277 -10.02 -18.31 19.03
CA LEU A 277 -10.70 -19.28 19.89
C LEU A 277 -10.80 -20.68 19.24
N PRO A 278 -10.94 -21.76 20.03
CA PRO A 278 -11.21 -23.10 19.52
C PRO A 278 -12.45 -23.12 18.61
N GLY A 279 -12.35 -23.81 17.46
CA GLY A 279 -13.38 -23.80 16.41
C GLY A 279 -13.30 -22.62 15.44
N GLY A 280 -12.44 -21.64 15.69
CA GLY A 280 -12.04 -20.62 14.69
C GLY A 280 -11.16 -21.21 13.58
N PRO A 281 -10.90 -20.44 12.50
CA PRO A 281 -10.13 -20.90 11.34
C PRO A 281 -8.60 -20.99 11.57
N GLY A 282 -8.12 -20.66 12.77
CA GLY A 282 -6.69 -20.58 13.10
C GLY A 282 -5.96 -19.43 12.39
N LEU A 283 -4.64 -19.37 12.57
CA LEU A 283 -3.76 -18.39 11.91
C LEU A 283 -2.76 -19.11 11.01
N HIS A 284 -3.24 -19.58 9.86
CA HIS A 284 -2.38 -20.28 8.90
C HIS A 284 -1.22 -19.39 8.42
N ASP A 285 -0.01 -19.91 8.62
CA ASP A 285 1.27 -19.37 8.21
C ASP A 285 1.46 -19.46 6.68
N PRO A 286 1.60 -18.32 5.96
CA PRO A 286 1.81 -18.29 4.52
C PRO A 286 3.29 -18.51 4.09
N CYS A 287 4.22 -18.68 5.03
CA CYS A 287 5.64 -18.92 4.76
C CYS A 287 6.02 -20.40 4.84
N GLU A 288 5.25 -21.23 5.56
CA GLU A 288 5.43 -22.68 5.58
C GLU A 288 4.74 -23.39 4.41
N ARG A 289 5.28 -24.56 4.04
CA ARG A 289 4.76 -25.39 2.94
C ARG A 289 3.51 -26.16 3.38
N ASP A 290 3.56 -26.72 4.58
CA ASP A 290 2.49 -27.52 5.16
C ASP A 290 1.51 -26.65 5.98
N PRO A 291 0.23 -27.04 6.12
CA PRO A 291 -0.81 -26.22 6.79
C PRO A 291 -0.56 -25.95 8.29
N THR A 292 0.33 -25.01 8.57
CA THR A 292 0.83 -24.70 9.92
C THR A 292 0.04 -23.56 10.55
N ASP A 293 -0.44 -23.74 11.79
CA ASP A 293 -1.01 -22.67 12.63
C ASP A 293 0.11 -21.96 13.40
N ALA A 294 0.30 -20.67 13.12
CA ALA A 294 1.29 -19.82 13.80
C ALA A 294 0.95 -19.57 15.29
N LEU A 295 -0.22 -20.01 15.77
CA LEU A 295 -0.66 -19.95 17.16
C LEU A 295 -0.73 -21.32 17.86
N SER A 296 -0.09 -22.34 17.29
CA SER A 296 -0.06 -23.71 17.82
C SER A 296 0.54 -23.82 19.23
N TYR A 297 1.52 -22.97 19.58
CA TYR A 297 2.15 -22.95 20.91
C TYR A 297 1.31 -22.25 22.00
N MET A 298 0.26 -21.53 21.64
CA MET A 298 -0.48 -20.66 22.56
C MET A 298 -1.65 -21.42 23.21
N THR A 299 -1.73 -21.41 24.54
CA THR A 299 -2.76 -22.12 25.31
C THR A 299 -4.16 -21.52 25.10
N ILE A 300 -5.21 -22.34 25.25
CA ILE A 300 -6.61 -21.89 25.11
C ILE A 300 -6.92 -20.69 26.03
N GLN A 301 -6.44 -20.74 27.27
CA GLN A 301 -6.56 -19.66 28.24
C GLN A 301 -5.98 -18.33 27.71
N GLN A 302 -4.76 -18.35 27.17
CA GLN A 302 -4.16 -17.15 26.54
C GLN A 302 -4.98 -16.68 25.34
N LYS A 303 -5.51 -17.59 24.50
CA LYS A 303 -6.36 -17.23 23.36
C LYS A 303 -7.64 -16.50 23.84
N GLU A 304 -8.25 -16.94 24.92
CA GLU A 304 -9.43 -16.31 25.53
C GLU A 304 -9.12 -14.96 26.18
N GLU A 305 -8.07 -14.85 26.99
CA GLU A 305 -7.68 -13.59 27.64
C GLU A 305 -7.35 -12.48 26.63
N ILE A 306 -6.63 -12.81 25.55
CA ILE A 306 -6.36 -11.89 24.44
C ILE A 306 -7.67 -11.47 23.77
N THR A 307 -8.57 -12.40 23.48
CA THR A 307 -9.88 -12.08 22.87
C THR A 307 -10.72 -11.19 23.77
N HIS A 308 -10.80 -11.46 25.07
CA HIS A 308 -11.50 -10.60 26.03
C HIS A 308 -10.86 -9.19 26.15
N SER A 309 -9.53 -9.13 26.19
CA SER A 309 -8.78 -7.86 26.21
C SER A 309 -9.04 -7.03 24.95
N ALA A 310 -9.01 -7.66 23.76
CA ALA A 310 -9.37 -7.01 22.50
C ALA A 310 -10.84 -6.55 22.46
N GLN A 311 -11.78 -7.34 22.99
CA GLN A 311 -13.19 -6.93 23.14
C GLN A 311 -13.34 -5.72 24.07
N HIS A 312 -12.51 -5.58 25.11
CA HIS A 312 -12.49 -4.39 25.97
C HIS A 312 -11.88 -3.17 25.25
N ALA A 313 -10.70 -3.31 24.65
CA ALA A 313 -10.03 -2.26 23.89
C ALA A 313 -10.87 -1.72 22.72
N LEU A 314 -11.58 -2.59 22.00
CA LEU A 314 -12.52 -2.22 20.94
C LEU A 314 -13.67 -1.36 21.45
N ARG A 315 -14.22 -1.69 22.63
CA ARG A 315 -15.27 -0.88 23.27
C ARG A 315 -14.72 0.49 23.70
N LEU A 316 -13.55 0.54 24.32
CA LEU A 316 -12.90 1.80 24.70
C LEU A 316 -12.69 2.71 23.47
N SER A 317 -12.13 2.20 22.37
CA SER A 317 -12.03 2.92 21.10
C SER A 317 -13.41 3.37 20.58
N ALA A 318 -14.41 2.49 20.57
CA ALA A 318 -15.76 2.82 20.11
C ALA A 318 -16.49 3.88 20.98
N PHE A 319 -16.03 4.15 22.19
CA PHE A 319 -16.51 5.24 23.06
C PHE A 319 -15.51 6.42 23.17
N GLY A 320 -14.51 6.51 22.28
CA GLY A 320 -13.56 7.62 22.22
C GLY A 320 -12.49 7.61 23.32
N GLN A 321 -12.34 6.50 24.04
CA GLN A 321 -11.36 6.30 25.11
C GLN A 321 -10.11 5.54 24.64
N ILE A 322 -9.75 5.69 23.35
CA ILE A 322 -8.58 5.03 22.74
C ILE A 322 -7.26 5.36 23.44
N TYR A 323 -7.15 6.55 24.04
CA TYR A 323 -5.99 6.98 24.86
C TYR A 323 -5.69 6.01 26.01
N LYS A 324 -6.72 5.36 26.59
CA LYS A 324 -6.55 4.32 27.62
C LYS A 324 -5.94 3.03 27.08
N VAL A 325 -6.24 2.67 25.83
CA VAL A 325 -5.69 1.46 25.17
C VAL A 325 -4.21 1.67 24.79
N LEU A 326 -3.84 2.91 24.51
CA LEU A 326 -2.49 3.33 24.17
C LEU A 326 -1.64 3.69 25.41
N GLU A 327 -2.24 3.71 26.60
CA GLU A 327 -1.65 4.23 27.85
C GLU A 327 -0.97 5.59 27.63
N MET A 328 -1.82 6.57 27.31
CA MET A 328 -1.45 7.98 27.13
C MET A 328 -2.57 8.89 27.63
N ASP A 329 -2.24 10.16 27.88
CA ASP A 329 -3.25 11.17 28.21
C ASP A 329 -4.19 11.49 27.03
N PRO A 330 -5.45 11.87 27.31
CA PRO A 330 -6.39 12.34 26.29
C PRO A 330 -5.90 13.64 25.66
N LEU A 331 -5.63 13.61 24.34
CA LEU A 331 -5.11 14.78 23.63
C LEU A 331 -6.13 15.93 23.61
N PRO A 332 -5.68 17.19 23.77
CA PRO A 332 -6.58 18.35 23.87
C PRO A 332 -7.46 18.45 22.62
N SER A 333 -8.79 18.44 22.83
CA SER A 333 -9.74 18.26 21.73
C SER A 333 -9.70 19.43 20.75
N SER A 334 -9.58 19.15 19.45
CA SER A 334 -9.55 20.17 18.37
C SER A 334 -10.91 20.87 18.13
N LYS A 335 -11.83 20.80 19.10
CA LYS A 335 -13.05 21.59 19.16
C LYS A 335 -12.95 22.48 20.40
N PRO A 336 -13.16 23.80 20.32
CA PRO A 336 -13.46 24.56 21.51
C PRO A 336 -14.72 23.97 22.13
N PHE A 337 -14.63 23.55 23.39
CA PHE A 337 -15.78 23.05 24.13
C PHE A 337 -16.71 24.25 24.37
N GLN A 338 -17.77 24.39 23.58
CA GLN A 338 -18.83 25.34 23.91
C GLN A 338 -19.47 24.89 25.21
N LYS A 339 -18.99 25.49 26.32
CA LYS A 339 -19.63 25.41 27.63
C LYS A 339 -21.01 26.04 27.50
N TYR A 340 -22.01 25.22 27.18
CA TYR A 340 -23.38 25.48 27.62
C TYR A 340 -23.35 25.40 29.15
N SER A 341 -23.07 26.54 29.76
CA SER A 341 -23.03 26.70 31.20
C SER A 341 -24.44 26.57 31.75
N TRP A 342 -24.84 25.33 32.06
CA TRP A 342 -25.95 25.07 32.97
C TRP A 342 -25.52 25.49 34.37
N SER A 343 -25.55 26.80 34.62
CA SER A 343 -25.55 27.36 35.96
C SER A 343 -26.86 26.97 36.63
N VAL A 344 -26.79 25.95 37.49
CA VAL A 344 -27.92 25.52 38.32
C VAL A 344 -28.36 26.71 39.19
N THR A 345 -29.63 27.05 39.10
CA THR A 345 -30.35 27.82 40.11
C THR A 345 -31.68 27.12 40.30
N ASP A 346 -31.98 26.76 41.54
CA ASP A 346 -33.05 25.83 41.86
C ASP A 346 -34.44 26.46 41.70
N LYS A 347 -35.39 25.65 41.21
CA LYS A 347 -36.76 25.63 41.74
C LYS A 347 -37.52 24.37 41.32
N GLU A 348 -38.33 23.90 42.24
CA GLU A 348 -39.16 22.70 42.11
C GLU A 348 -40.36 22.96 41.20
N GLY A 349 -40.85 21.91 40.52
CA GLY A 349 -42.07 21.99 39.71
C GLY A 349 -42.30 20.72 38.90
N ALA A 350 -43.39 20.01 39.17
CA ALA A 350 -43.76 18.80 38.43
C ALA A 350 -44.47 19.14 37.10
N GLY A 351 -44.29 18.30 36.07
CA GLY A 351 -45.07 18.40 34.83
C GLY A 351 -44.47 17.65 33.64
N SER A 352 -45.10 16.56 33.21
CA SER A 352 -44.73 15.84 32.00
C SER A 352 -45.24 16.55 30.74
N SER A 353 -44.37 16.88 29.78
CA SER A 353 -44.80 17.11 28.39
C SER A 353 -43.64 17.01 27.39
N ALA A 354 -43.93 16.56 26.17
CA ALA A 354 -42.98 16.49 25.06
C ALA A 354 -43.40 17.43 23.93
N LEU A 355 -42.60 18.47 23.68
CA LEU A 355 -42.71 19.35 22.51
C LEU A 355 -41.34 19.39 21.80
N LYS A 356 -41.27 18.91 20.55
CA LYS A 356 -41.50 19.66 19.29
C LYS A 356 -40.41 20.70 19.01
N ARG A 357 -39.80 20.58 17.82
CA ARG A 357 -38.87 21.58 17.28
C ARG A 357 -39.67 22.82 16.82
N PRO A 358 -39.09 24.04 16.90
CA PRO A 358 -39.69 25.22 16.30
C PRO A 358 -39.93 25.08 14.80
N PHE A 359 -40.89 25.86 14.31
CA PHE A 359 -41.32 25.97 12.93
C PHE A 359 -41.24 27.45 12.54
N GLU A 360 -40.62 27.76 11.40
CA GLU A 360 -40.63 29.10 10.81
C GLU A 360 -41.09 29.01 9.36
N ASP A 361 -42.33 29.45 9.11
CA ASP A 361 -42.63 30.26 7.93
C ASP A 361 -42.30 31.72 8.29
N GLY A 362 -41.83 32.57 7.38
CA GLY A 362 -41.59 32.35 5.96
C GLY A 362 -41.19 33.66 5.28
N LEU A 363 -41.60 33.83 4.00
CA LEU A 363 -41.27 34.95 3.12
C LEU A 363 -39.78 35.02 2.72
N GLY A 364 -39.51 35.61 1.55
CA GLY A 364 -38.18 35.64 0.97
C GLY A 364 -37.88 36.95 0.25
N ASP A 365 -36.60 37.20 0.03
CA ASP A 365 -36.05 38.25 -0.82
C ASP A 365 -34.84 37.70 -1.60
N ASP A 366 -34.41 38.39 -2.66
CA ASP A 366 -33.80 37.76 -3.81
C ASP A 366 -32.30 37.41 -3.72
N LYS A 367 -31.85 36.52 -4.61
CA LYS A 367 -30.54 35.88 -4.58
C LYS A 367 -29.50 36.67 -5.36
N ASP A 368 -28.78 37.50 -4.62
CA ASP A 368 -27.54 38.14 -5.06
C ASP A 368 -26.38 37.10 -5.22
N PRO A 369 -26.00 36.65 -6.44
CA PRO A 369 -25.01 35.59 -6.61
C PRO A 369 -23.61 36.04 -6.15
N ASN A 370 -23.28 37.32 -6.34
CA ASN A 370 -22.03 37.94 -5.91
C ASN A 370 -21.85 37.88 -4.39
N LYS A 371 -22.93 38.07 -3.62
CA LYS A 371 -22.95 38.00 -2.15
C LYS A 371 -22.77 36.57 -1.63
N LYS A 372 -23.02 35.56 -2.46
CA LYS A 372 -22.71 34.15 -2.18
C LYS A 372 -21.27 33.81 -2.54
N MET A 373 -20.76 34.33 -3.67
CA MET A 373 -19.36 34.15 -4.08
C MET A 373 -18.39 34.81 -3.10
N LYS A 374 -18.61 36.05 -2.67
CA LYS A 374 -17.77 36.73 -1.64
C LYS A 374 -17.77 36.00 -0.28
N ARG A 375 -18.88 35.35 0.11
CA ARG A 375 -18.94 34.53 1.34
C ARG A 375 -18.18 33.20 1.20
N ASN A 376 -18.23 32.54 0.04
CA ASN A 376 -17.39 31.37 -0.22
C ASN A 376 -15.90 31.73 -0.27
N LEU A 377 -15.54 32.87 -0.86
CA LEU A 377 -14.16 33.34 -0.93
C LEU A 377 -13.58 33.60 0.48
N ARG A 378 -14.34 34.26 1.37
CA ARG A 378 -13.94 34.41 2.79
C ARG A 378 -13.81 33.07 3.52
N LYS A 379 -14.72 32.11 3.30
CA LYS A 379 -14.63 30.75 3.87
C LYS A 379 -13.49 29.88 3.31
N ILE A 380 -12.84 30.31 2.22
CA ILE A 380 -11.64 29.67 1.65
C ILE A 380 -10.37 30.36 2.18
N LEU A 381 -10.47 31.62 2.62
CA LEU A 381 -9.41 32.37 3.31
C LEU A 381 -9.23 31.99 4.80
N ASP A 382 -10.15 31.21 5.39
CA ASP A 382 -10.03 30.72 6.78
C ASP A 382 -8.94 29.62 6.91
N SER A 383 -7.68 30.05 6.99
CA SER A 383 -6.49 29.51 7.70
C SER A 383 -6.13 28.00 7.68
N LYS A 384 -6.92 27.08 7.13
CA LYS A 384 -6.64 25.62 7.12
C LYS A 384 -6.80 24.94 5.76
N ALA A 385 -7.19 25.69 4.73
CA ALA A 385 -6.94 25.30 3.33
C ALA A 385 -5.57 25.81 2.82
N ILE A 386 -4.80 26.51 3.66
CA ILE A 386 -3.66 27.34 3.26
C ILE A 386 -2.33 26.57 3.23
N ASP A 387 -2.33 25.26 3.46
CA ASP A 387 -1.14 24.40 3.22
C ASP A 387 -1.29 23.46 2.00
N LEU A 388 -2.52 23.18 1.56
CA LEU A 388 -2.82 22.13 0.57
C LEU A 388 -2.83 22.60 -0.90
N MET A 389 -2.41 23.83 -1.20
CA MET A 389 -2.56 24.43 -2.53
C MET A 389 -1.26 25.05 -3.05
N ASN A 390 -0.81 24.57 -4.21
CA ASN A 390 0.42 25.02 -4.86
C ASN A 390 0.47 26.55 -5.06
N ALA A 391 1.59 27.19 -4.70
CA ALA A 391 1.77 28.64 -4.72
C ALA A 391 1.51 29.28 -6.10
N LEU A 392 1.90 28.63 -7.20
CA LEU A 392 1.61 29.09 -8.56
C LEU A 392 0.09 29.18 -8.81
N MET A 393 -0.68 28.24 -8.26
CA MET A 393 -2.15 28.21 -8.39
C MET A 393 -2.83 29.24 -7.47
N ARG A 394 -2.23 29.56 -6.31
CA ARG A 394 -2.71 30.67 -5.45
C ARG A 394 -2.52 32.01 -6.13
N LEU A 395 -1.31 32.28 -6.62
CA LEU A 395 -1.00 33.54 -7.28
C LEU A 395 -1.84 33.74 -8.54
N ASN A 396 -2.11 32.68 -9.32
CA ASN A 396 -3.00 32.75 -10.48
C ASN A 396 -4.49 32.97 -10.10
N GLN A 397 -4.96 32.48 -8.93
CA GLN A 397 -6.31 32.77 -8.44
C GLN A 397 -6.45 34.19 -7.88
N ILE A 398 -5.42 34.72 -7.23
CA ILE A 398 -5.37 36.10 -6.74
C ILE A 398 -5.24 37.08 -7.92
N ARG A 399 -4.46 36.71 -8.96
CA ARG A 399 -4.24 37.50 -10.16
C ARG A 399 -4.21 36.63 -11.43
N PRO A 400 -5.37 36.41 -12.08
CA PRO A 400 -5.41 35.73 -13.37
C PRO A 400 -4.68 36.56 -14.44
N GLY A 401 -4.04 35.89 -15.40
CA GLY A 401 -3.37 36.52 -16.54
C GLY A 401 -1.90 36.92 -16.35
N LEU A 402 -1.27 36.65 -15.19
CA LEU A 402 0.15 36.93 -14.97
C LEU A 402 1.08 36.24 -15.98
N GLN A 403 1.99 37.02 -16.56
CA GLN A 403 2.98 36.56 -17.54
C GLN A 403 4.34 36.33 -16.88
N TYR A 404 4.84 35.10 -16.95
CA TYR A 404 6.15 34.72 -16.42
C TYR A 404 7.21 34.71 -17.53
N LYS A 405 8.24 35.54 -17.41
CA LYS A 405 9.35 35.70 -18.38
C LYS A 405 10.54 34.84 -17.96
N LEU A 406 11.14 34.10 -18.89
CA LEU A 406 12.42 33.41 -18.65
C LEU A 406 13.54 34.44 -18.88
N LEU A 407 14.35 34.72 -17.86
CA LEU A 407 15.45 35.68 -17.94
C LEU A 407 16.76 34.99 -18.35
N SER A 408 17.07 33.84 -17.75
CA SER A 408 18.28 33.09 -18.07
C SER A 408 18.11 31.58 -17.92
N GLN A 409 18.99 30.86 -18.58
CA GLN A 409 19.19 29.42 -18.45
C GLN A 409 20.71 29.19 -18.42
N SER A 410 21.23 28.71 -17.30
CA SER A 410 22.65 28.51 -17.02
C SER A 410 22.90 27.12 -16.42
N GLY A 411 24.16 26.83 -16.05
CA GLY A 411 24.57 25.52 -15.55
C GLY A 411 24.77 24.47 -16.66
N PRO A 412 25.36 23.32 -16.33
CA PRO A 412 25.62 22.24 -17.28
C PRO A 412 24.32 21.53 -17.69
N VAL A 413 24.34 20.81 -18.82
CA VAL A 413 23.15 20.14 -19.39
C VAL A 413 22.51 19.12 -18.43
N HIS A 414 23.30 18.52 -17.53
CA HIS A 414 22.81 17.58 -16.50
C HIS A 414 22.27 18.27 -15.22
N ALA A 415 22.57 19.56 -14.99
CA ALA A 415 22.06 20.34 -13.86
C ALA A 415 21.73 21.80 -14.27
N PRO A 416 20.76 21.99 -15.19
CA PRO A 416 20.42 23.31 -15.71
C PRO A 416 19.64 24.15 -14.69
N VAL A 417 20.11 25.37 -14.43
CA VAL A 417 19.45 26.38 -13.61
C VAL A 417 18.65 27.31 -14.53
N PHE A 418 17.36 27.46 -14.27
CA PHE A 418 16.48 28.38 -14.99
C PHE A 418 16.07 29.51 -14.07
N THR A 419 16.21 30.75 -14.53
CA THR A 419 15.80 31.93 -13.75
C THR A 419 14.62 32.61 -14.41
N MET A 420 13.55 32.75 -13.64
CA MET A 420 12.25 33.25 -14.09
C MET A 420 11.93 34.55 -13.37
N SER A 421 11.19 35.44 -14.02
CA SER A 421 10.59 36.61 -13.39
C SER A 421 9.10 36.77 -13.70
N VAL A 422 8.43 37.58 -12.89
CA VAL A 422 7.04 38.02 -13.10
C VAL A 422 6.88 39.45 -12.59
N ASP A 423 6.14 40.28 -13.33
CA ASP A 423 5.89 41.67 -12.96
C ASP A 423 4.53 41.77 -12.24
N VAL A 424 4.53 42.32 -11.03
CA VAL A 424 3.33 42.39 -10.16
C VAL A 424 3.34 43.73 -9.42
N ASP A 425 2.28 44.53 -9.62
CA ASP A 425 2.12 45.86 -9.01
C ASP A 425 3.33 46.80 -9.22
N GLY A 426 3.92 46.76 -10.42
CA GLY A 426 5.10 47.55 -10.77
C GLY A 426 6.42 47.01 -10.23
N THR A 427 6.40 45.93 -9.44
CA THR A 427 7.59 45.27 -8.89
C THR A 427 7.88 43.98 -9.68
N THR A 428 9.10 43.84 -10.19
CA THR A 428 9.56 42.61 -10.84
C THR A 428 10.13 41.65 -9.81
N TYR A 429 9.57 40.44 -9.72
CA TYR A 429 10.02 39.40 -8.80
C TYR A 429 10.75 38.29 -9.55
N GLU A 430 11.99 38.00 -9.14
CA GLU A 430 12.87 37.02 -9.78
C GLU A 430 13.27 35.89 -8.81
N ALA A 431 13.30 34.65 -9.31
CA ALA A 431 13.84 33.48 -8.62
C ALA A 431 14.26 32.37 -9.60
N SER A 432 15.21 31.54 -9.18
CA SER A 432 15.78 30.44 -9.97
C SER A 432 15.31 29.05 -9.50
N GLY A 433 15.58 28.02 -10.31
CA GLY A 433 15.37 26.63 -9.93
C GLY A 433 15.77 25.63 -11.03
N PRO A 434 15.87 24.33 -10.70
CA PRO A 434 16.38 23.28 -11.62
C PRO A 434 15.44 22.94 -12.80
N SER A 435 14.32 23.65 -12.95
CA SER A 435 13.44 23.53 -14.11
C SER A 435 12.63 24.82 -14.31
N LYS A 436 12.18 25.08 -15.55
CA LYS A 436 11.24 26.18 -15.86
C LYS A 436 9.91 26.09 -15.06
N LYS A 437 9.60 24.93 -14.44
CA LYS A 437 8.41 24.71 -13.60
C LYS A 437 8.68 25.04 -12.13
N THR A 438 9.82 24.63 -11.58
CA THR A 438 10.22 24.95 -10.19
C THR A 438 10.64 26.40 -10.03
N ALA A 439 11.36 26.97 -11.00
CA ALA A 439 11.67 28.41 -11.01
C ALA A 439 10.39 29.28 -10.98
N LYS A 440 9.39 28.98 -11.83
CA LYS A 440 8.07 29.63 -11.78
C LYS A 440 7.35 29.47 -10.43
N LEU A 441 7.54 28.33 -9.75
CA LEU A 441 6.97 28.08 -8.43
C LEU A 441 7.66 28.93 -7.36
N HIS A 442 8.99 29.01 -7.35
CA HIS A 442 9.76 29.83 -6.42
C HIS A 442 9.46 31.32 -6.59
N VAL A 443 9.34 31.80 -7.84
CA VAL A 443 8.85 33.15 -8.15
C VAL A 443 7.47 33.38 -7.52
N ALA A 444 6.53 32.44 -7.66
CA ALA A 444 5.20 32.57 -7.09
C ALA A 444 5.17 32.54 -5.55
N VAL A 445 6.09 31.82 -4.90
CA VAL A 445 6.28 31.88 -3.43
C VAL A 445 6.75 33.27 -3.02
N LYS A 446 7.82 33.79 -3.65
CA LYS A 446 8.41 35.09 -3.35
C LYS A 446 7.42 36.26 -3.52
N VAL A 447 6.56 36.20 -4.54
CA VAL A 447 5.46 37.18 -4.73
C VAL A 447 4.42 37.07 -3.62
N LEU A 448 4.00 35.85 -3.24
CA LEU A 448 2.96 35.67 -2.20
C LEU A 448 3.45 36.10 -0.81
N GLN A 449 4.72 35.84 -0.49
CA GLN A 449 5.38 36.36 0.70
C GLN A 449 5.39 37.89 0.71
N ALA A 450 5.81 38.53 -0.38
CA ALA A 450 5.79 39.99 -0.52
C ALA A 450 4.38 40.61 -0.48
N MET A 451 3.35 39.84 -0.82
CA MET A 451 1.94 40.22 -0.69
C MET A 451 1.34 39.91 0.69
N GLY A 452 2.13 39.44 1.66
CA GLY A 452 1.67 39.14 3.02
C GLY A 452 0.77 37.90 3.14
N TYR A 453 0.79 36.99 2.16
CA TYR A 453 0.09 35.71 2.27
C TYR A 453 1.00 34.64 2.88
N PRO A 454 0.56 33.91 3.92
CA PRO A 454 1.36 32.84 4.50
C PRO A 454 1.58 31.71 3.47
N THR A 455 2.82 31.60 3.01
CA THR A 455 3.37 30.38 2.43
C THR A 455 4.00 29.59 3.56
N GLY A 456 3.76 28.27 3.64
CA GLY A 456 4.34 27.37 4.66
C GLY A 456 5.84 27.10 4.48
N PHE A 457 6.61 28.19 4.36
CA PHE A 457 8.04 28.33 4.19
C PHE A 457 8.36 29.74 4.72
N ASP A 458 8.48 29.88 6.04
CA ASP A 458 9.19 30.97 6.68
C ASP A 458 10.68 30.60 6.79
N ALA A 459 11.54 31.60 7.00
CA ALA A 459 12.94 31.52 6.60
C ALA A 459 13.91 31.06 7.71
N ASP A 460 14.78 30.10 7.34
CA ASP A 460 16.12 29.88 7.90
C ASP A 460 17.16 29.97 6.76
N ILE A 461 17.15 31.10 6.03
CA ILE A 461 18.18 31.47 5.05
C ILE A 461 18.48 32.97 5.21
N GLU A 462 19.39 33.29 6.13
CA GLU A 462 20.16 34.54 6.06
C GLU A 462 21.52 34.30 5.40
N CYS A 463 22.14 35.38 4.92
CA CYS A 463 23.36 35.33 4.15
C CYS A 463 24.60 35.22 5.05
N MET A 464 25.50 34.28 4.73
CA MET A 464 26.91 34.36 5.11
C MET A 464 27.74 34.49 3.84
N SER A 465 28.64 35.46 3.82
CA SER A 465 29.42 35.87 2.65
C SER A 465 30.85 35.31 2.68
N SER A 466 31.58 35.63 1.61
CA SER A 466 33.05 35.66 1.54
C SER A 466 33.80 34.33 1.32
N ASP A 467 34.14 34.13 0.05
CA ASP A 467 35.54 33.99 -0.43
C ASP A 467 36.50 33.05 0.32
N GLU A 468 36.82 31.90 -0.30
CA GLU A 468 38.12 31.67 -0.99
C GLU A 468 38.13 30.28 -1.71
N LYS A 469 39.21 29.96 -2.42
CA LYS A 469 39.36 28.78 -3.32
C LYS A 469 39.78 27.50 -2.56
N SER A 470 39.51 26.27 -3.01
CA SER A 470 40.16 25.65 -4.19
C SER A 470 39.80 24.16 -4.40
N ASP A 471 39.81 23.76 -5.68
CA ASP A 471 40.33 22.52 -6.30
C ASP A 471 40.08 21.09 -5.73
N ASN A 472 39.04 20.46 -6.29
CA ASN A 472 39.11 19.34 -7.27
C ASN A 472 39.25 17.83 -6.89
N GLU A 473 38.38 17.06 -7.57
CA GLU A 473 38.47 15.66 -8.07
C GLU A 473 38.20 14.39 -7.22
N GLY A 474 37.58 13.39 -7.90
CA GLY A 474 37.23 12.04 -7.39
C GLY A 474 35.75 11.67 -7.63
N LYS A 475 35.27 11.41 -8.86
CA LYS A 475 35.26 10.11 -9.59
C LYS A 475 34.64 8.93 -8.80
N ASN A 476 33.74 8.10 -9.33
CA ASN A 476 33.19 7.91 -10.69
C ASN A 476 31.73 7.41 -10.66
N GLU A 477 30.94 7.75 -11.68
CA GLU A 477 29.93 6.84 -12.25
C GLU A 477 30.27 6.54 -13.72
N THR A 478 29.77 5.41 -14.24
CA THR A 478 29.80 5.07 -15.67
C THR A 478 28.50 4.31 -15.96
N VAL A 479 27.41 4.98 -16.32
CA VAL A 479 27.11 5.62 -17.62
C VAL A 479 27.11 4.62 -18.77
N SER A 480 25.93 4.38 -19.37
CA SER A 480 25.64 4.49 -20.82
C SER A 480 24.22 4.01 -21.16
N SER A 481 23.58 4.40 -22.26
CA SER A 481 23.51 5.68 -23.02
C SER A 481 22.39 5.49 -24.07
N ASN A 482 21.59 6.50 -24.46
CA ASN A 482 21.75 7.41 -25.61
C ASN A 482 20.37 8.13 -25.75
N SER A 483 20.16 9.41 -26.07
CA SER A 483 20.84 10.38 -26.96
C SER A 483 20.67 10.09 -28.47
N SER A 484 20.36 11.03 -29.38
CA SER A 484 19.82 12.40 -29.31
C SER A 484 19.45 12.84 -30.75
N ASN A 485 18.61 13.87 -30.94
CA ASN A 485 18.99 15.13 -31.62
C ASN A 485 17.81 16.01 -32.08
N ASN A 486 18.04 17.32 -32.05
CA ASN A 486 17.23 18.35 -32.72
C ASN A 486 17.81 18.67 -34.10
N THR A 487 17.04 19.37 -34.96
CA THR A 487 17.32 20.76 -35.41
C THR A 487 16.22 21.18 -36.38
N GLY A 488 15.95 22.48 -36.53
CA GLY A 488 15.03 23.01 -37.53
C GLY A 488 15.53 24.32 -38.14
N ASN A 489 15.04 24.65 -39.34
CA ASN A 489 15.16 25.97 -39.94
C ASN A 489 13.96 26.22 -40.89
N SER A 490 13.79 27.45 -41.38
CA SER A 490 12.58 27.91 -42.07
C SER A 490 12.84 28.54 -43.44
N THR A 491 12.17 28.05 -44.48
CA THR A 491 11.58 28.86 -45.56
C THR A 491 10.49 28.08 -46.32
N THR A 492 9.67 28.80 -47.10
CA THR A 492 8.48 28.32 -47.82
C THR A 492 8.78 27.52 -49.08
N GLU A 493 7.95 26.49 -49.34
CA GLU A 493 7.25 26.26 -50.63
C GLU A 493 6.18 25.16 -50.44
N THR A 494 5.31 24.97 -51.43
CA THR A 494 4.00 24.30 -51.26
C THR A 494 4.00 22.79 -51.55
N SER A 495 3.51 21.93 -50.63
CA SER A 495 2.52 20.85 -50.92
C SER A 495 2.17 19.93 -49.74
N SER A 496 0.87 19.70 -49.57
CA SER A 496 0.18 18.57 -48.89
C SER A 496 0.97 17.59 -48.00
N THR A 497 0.88 17.77 -46.68
CA THR A 497 0.76 16.65 -45.72
C THR A 497 -0.36 16.96 -44.71
N LEU A 498 -1.02 15.93 -44.18
CA LEU A 498 -2.28 16.06 -43.45
C LEU A 498 -2.09 16.42 -41.98
N GLU A 499 -2.45 17.65 -41.60
CA GLU A 499 -2.56 18.03 -40.19
C GLU A 499 -3.64 17.20 -39.47
N VAL A 500 -3.27 16.43 -38.45
CA VAL A 500 -4.23 15.89 -37.47
C VAL A 500 -4.62 17.00 -36.49
N ARG A 501 -5.32 18.00 -37.03
CA ARG A 501 -5.85 19.16 -36.32
C ARG A 501 -6.75 18.68 -35.18
N THR A 502 -6.36 18.97 -33.93
CA THR A 502 -7.18 18.64 -32.75
C THR A 502 -8.53 19.34 -32.86
N GLN A 503 -9.57 18.57 -33.17
CA GLN A 503 -10.91 19.08 -33.35
C GLN A 503 -11.41 19.72 -32.05
N GLY A 504 -12.11 20.84 -32.18
CA GLY A 504 -12.78 21.50 -31.06
C GLY A 504 -13.89 20.62 -30.46
N PRO A 505 -14.53 21.07 -29.36
CA PRO A 505 -15.64 20.34 -28.77
C PRO A 505 -16.73 20.05 -29.80
N ILE A 506 -17.14 18.79 -29.94
CA ILE A 506 -18.29 18.44 -30.78
C ILE A 506 -19.53 19.07 -30.15
N LEU A 507 -20.20 19.93 -30.91
CA LEU A 507 -21.45 20.58 -30.54
C LEU A 507 -22.59 20.10 -31.45
N THR A 508 -23.82 20.15 -30.96
CA THR A 508 -25.05 19.95 -31.75
C THR A 508 -25.42 21.23 -32.50
N ALA A 509 -26.40 21.14 -33.41
CA ALA A 509 -27.03 22.30 -34.05
C ALA A 509 -27.67 23.29 -33.05
N SER A 510 -27.89 22.91 -31.78
CA SER A 510 -28.33 23.82 -30.71
C SER A 510 -27.18 24.53 -29.97
N GLY A 511 -25.93 24.33 -30.40
CA GLY A 511 -24.73 24.84 -29.74
C GLY A 511 -24.36 24.12 -28.43
N LYS A 512 -25.10 23.07 -28.06
CA LYS A 512 -24.87 22.29 -26.84
C LYS A 512 -23.93 21.11 -27.07
N ASN A 513 -23.40 20.54 -25.99
CA ASN A 513 -22.73 19.24 -26.05
C ASN A 513 -23.76 18.11 -26.30
N PRO A 514 -23.56 17.20 -27.29
CA PRO A 514 -24.50 16.12 -27.59
C PRO A 514 -24.88 15.23 -26.40
N VAL A 515 -23.93 14.95 -25.50
CA VAL A 515 -24.19 14.13 -24.30
C VAL A 515 -25.13 14.84 -23.32
N MET A 516 -25.05 16.18 -23.28
CA MET A 516 -25.91 17.01 -22.43
C MET A 516 -27.32 17.11 -22.99
N GLU A 517 -27.46 17.42 -24.29
CA GLU A 517 -28.77 17.53 -24.94
C GLU A 517 -29.51 16.18 -24.96
N LEU A 518 -28.82 15.06 -25.23
CA LEU A 518 -29.47 13.74 -25.18
C LEU A 518 -29.95 13.39 -23.76
N ASN A 519 -29.22 13.79 -22.72
CA ASN A 519 -29.65 13.62 -21.32
C ASN A 519 -30.75 14.61 -20.89
N GLU A 520 -30.91 15.75 -21.57
CA GLU A 520 -32.10 16.61 -21.44
C GLU A 520 -33.34 15.93 -22.04
N LYS A 521 -33.24 15.25 -23.20
CA LYS A 521 -34.36 14.50 -23.81
C LYS A 521 -34.71 13.23 -23.02
N ARG A 522 -33.70 12.47 -22.57
CA ARG A 522 -33.83 11.18 -21.87
C ARG A 522 -32.84 11.10 -20.71
N ARG A 523 -33.32 11.25 -19.47
CA ARG A 523 -32.47 11.19 -18.27
C ARG A 523 -32.06 9.75 -17.93
N GLY A 524 -30.81 9.55 -17.53
CA GLY A 524 -30.33 8.28 -16.96
C GLY A 524 -29.77 7.26 -17.96
N LEU A 525 -29.47 7.68 -19.19
CA LEU A 525 -28.89 6.82 -20.22
C LEU A 525 -27.51 6.28 -19.81
N LYS A 526 -27.33 4.96 -19.99
CA LYS A 526 -26.04 4.27 -19.83
C LYS A 526 -25.27 4.30 -21.15
N TYR A 527 -23.94 4.37 -21.06
CA TYR A 527 -23.03 4.33 -22.20
C TYR A 527 -21.97 3.27 -21.92
N GLU A 528 -21.76 2.37 -22.88
CA GLU A 528 -20.90 1.19 -22.73
C GLU A 528 -19.75 1.26 -23.75
N LEU A 529 -18.56 0.80 -23.36
CA LEU A 529 -17.38 0.78 -24.21
C LEU A 529 -17.32 -0.57 -24.93
N ILE A 530 -17.45 -0.56 -26.27
CA ILE A 530 -17.47 -1.78 -27.08
C ILE A 530 -16.07 -2.16 -27.57
N SER A 531 -15.25 -1.18 -27.93
CA SER A 531 -13.85 -1.44 -28.26
C SER A 531 -12.91 -0.29 -27.87
N GLU A 532 -11.69 -0.67 -27.53
CA GLU A 532 -10.51 0.19 -27.43
C GLU A 532 -9.45 -0.47 -28.33
N THR A 533 -8.93 0.26 -29.32
CA THR A 533 -8.10 -0.33 -30.39
C THR A 533 -7.09 0.70 -30.88
N GLY A 534 -5.83 0.30 -31.02
CA GLY A 534 -4.73 1.15 -31.47
C GLY A 534 -3.64 1.36 -30.42
N GLY A 535 -2.47 1.81 -30.87
CA GLY A 535 -1.29 2.05 -30.04
C GLY A 535 -1.40 3.31 -29.18
N SER A 536 -0.45 3.52 -28.27
CA SER A 536 -0.49 4.62 -27.29
C SER A 536 -0.58 6.04 -27.90
N HIS A 537 -0.23 6.22 -29.18
CA HIS A 537 -0.30 7.49 -29.90
C HIS A 537 -1.54 7.66 -30.82
N ASP A 538 -2.26 6.58 -31.15
CA ASP A 538 -3.56 6.63 -31.86
C ASP A 538 -4.51 5.57 -31.28
N LYS A 539 -5.12 5.90 -30.14
CA LYS A 539 -6.15 5.06 -29.51
C LYS A 539 -7.53 5.45 -30.01
N ARG A 540 -8.17 4.55 -30.77
CA ARG A 540 -9.57 4.67 -31.17
C ARG A 540 -10.47 3.93 -30.19
N PHE A 541 -11.52 4.60 -29.75
CA PHE A 541 -12.53 4.07 -28.83
C PHE A 541 -13.89 4.06 -29.52
N VAL A 542 -14.69 3.01 -29.29
CA VAL A 542 -16.09 2.92 -29.74
C VAL A 542 -17.02 2.80 -28.54
N MET A 543 -17.88 3.79 -28.37
CA MET A 543 -18.91 3.84 -27.33
C MET A 543 -20.28 3.51 -27.93
N GLU A 544 -21.10 2.76 -27.20
CA GLU A 544 -22.53 2.56 -27.50
C GLU A 544 -23.41 3.25 -26.45
N VAL A 545 -24.58 3.74 -26.87
CA VAL A 545 -25.67 4.20 -26.01
C VAL A 545 -26.97 3.56 -26.50
N GLU A 546 -27.81 3.10 -25.57
CA GLU A 546 -29.14 2.57 -25.88
C GLU A 546 -30.20 3.59 -25.51
N VAL A 547 -31.04 3.97 -26.48
CA VAL A 547 -32.10 4.98 -26.33
C VAL A 547 -33.37 4.42 -26.97
N ASP A 548 -34.44 4.32 -26.17
CA ASP A 548 -35.77 3.85 -26.61
C ASP A 548 -35.73 2.50 -27.37
N GLY A 549 -34.86 1.58 -26.91
CA GLY A 549 -34.67 0.24 -27.50
C GLY A 549 -33.79 0.21 -28.76
N GLN A 550 -33.25 1.35 -29.20
CA GLN A 550 -32.29 1.44 -30.30
C GLN A 550 -30.87 1.68 -29.78
N LYS A 551 -29.89 0.96 -30.33
CA LYS A 551 -28.47 1.07 -29.98
C LYS A 551 -27.73 1.96 -30.98
N PHE A 552 -26.98 2.93 -30.47
CA PHE A 552 -26.24 3.93 -31.24
C PHE A 552 -24.76 3.90 -30.90
N ARG A 553 -23.90 3.83 -31.93
CA ARG A 553 -22.45 3.75 -31.77
C ARG A 553 -21.76 5.01 -32.26
N GLY A 554 -20.72 5.41 -31.56
CA GLY A 554 -19.85 6.53 -31.94
C GLY A 554 -18.40 6.23 -31.66
N ALA A 555 -17.53 6.67 -32.56
CA ALA A 555 -16.10 6.43 -32.51
C ALA A 555 -15.32 7.73 -32.26
N GLY A 556 -14.10 7.65 -31.72
CA GLY A 556 -13.21 8.80 -31.62
C GLY A 556 -11.88 8.51 -30.94
N PRO A 557 -10.91 9.44 -31.00
CA PRO A 557 -9.56 9.31 -30.44
C PRO A 557 -9.51 9.41 -28.90
N ASN A 558 -10.66 9.55 -28.25
CA ASN A 558 -10.78 9.64 -26.80
C ASN A 558 -12.18 9.14 -26.37
N LYS A 559 -12.29 8.45 -25.22
CA LYS A 559 -13.59 7.95 -24.69
C LYS A 559 -14.65 9.06 -24.57
N LYS A 560 -14.24 10.31 -24.28
CA LYS A 560 -15.12 11.50 -24.27
C LYS A 560 -15.67 11.85 -25.66
N VAL A 561 -14.84 11.79 -26.71
CA VAL A 561 -15.22 12.13 -28.09
C VAL A 561 -16.11 11.03 -28.68
N ALA A 562 -15.74 9.76 -28.49
CA ALA A 562 -16.56 8.61 -28.88
C ALA A 562 -17.95 8.66 -28.22
N LYS A 563 -18.03 9.04 -26.94
CA LYS A 563 -19.29 9.24 -26.21
C LYS A 563 -20.14 10.38 -26.77
N ALA A 564 -19.52 11.50 -27.18
CA ALA A 564 -20.23 12.61 -27.83
C ALA A 564 -20.73 12.23 -29.24
N SER A 565 -19.93 11.51 -30.02
CA SER A 565 -20.32 10.96 -31.32
C SER A 565 -21.53 10.00 -31.19
N ALA A 566 -21.52 9.10 -30.20
CA ALA A 566 -22.62 8.16 -29.96
C ALA A 566 -23.92 8.88 -29.56
N ALA A 567 -23.80 9.94 -28.73
CA ALA A 567 -24.93 10.76 -28.34
C ALA A 567 -25.49 11.61 -29.50
N LEU A 568 -24.62 12.09 -30.40
CA LEU A 568 -25.01 12.86 -31.59
C LEU A 568 -25.78 11.97 -32.57
N ALA A 569 -25.28 10.76 -32.88
CA ALA A 569 -25.97 9.81 -33.74
C ALA A 569 -27.36 9.38 -33.20
N ALA A 570 -27.50 9.28 -31.87
CA ALA A 570 -28.79 9.06 -31.22
C ALA A 570 -29.72 10.28 -31.30
N LEU A 571 -29.19 11.49 -31.14
CA LEU A 571 -29.97 12.73 -31.29
C LEU A 571 -30.51 12.89 -32.71
N GLU A 572 -29.67 12.71 -33.72
CA GLU A 572 -30.08 12.88 -35.11
C GLU A 572 -31.18 11.89 -35.50
N LYS A 573 -30.98 10.59 -35.26
CA LYS A 573 -31.92 9.56 -35.72
C LYS A 573 -33.26 9.56 -34.97
N LEU A 574 -33.30 10.02 -33.71
CA LEU A 574 -34.51 10.02 -32.88
C LEU A 574 -35.21 11.38 -32.78
N PHE A 575 -34.50 12.49 -33.03
CA PHE A 575 -35.03 13.84 -32.80
C PHE A 575 -34.83 14.84 -33.97
N SER A 576 -34.00 14.53 -34.98
CA SER A 576 -33.82 15.38 -36.18
C SER A 576 -34.64 14.87 -37.37
N GLY A 577 -35.97 15.03 -37.31
CA GLY A 577 -36.86 14.76 -38.45
C GLY A 577 -38.33 15.12 -38.19
N PRO A 578 -39.20 15.15 -39.23
CA PRO A 578 -40.58 15.64 -39.11
C PRO A 578 -41.48 14.89 -38.12
N ASN A 579 -41.12 13.66 -37.74
CA ASN A 579 -41.96 12.77 -36.92
C ASN A 579 -41.94 13.06 -35.41
N ALA A 580 -41.33 14.16 -34.97
CA ALA A 580 -41.28 14.57 -33.55
C ALA A 580 -42.65 14.82 -32.89
N ALA A 581 -43.74 14.87 -33.66
CA ALA A 581 -45.10 15.11 -33.15
C ALA A 581 -45.78 13.86 -32.54
N ASN A 582 -45.55 12.66 -33.11
CA ASN A 582 -46.37 11.47 -32.84
C ASN A 582 -45.72 10.47 -31.87
N ASN A 583 -45.59 10.88 -30.60
CA ASN A 583 -45.53 9.93 -29.49
C ASN A 583 -45.88 10.57 -28.12
N LYS A 584 -47.17 10.85 -27.90
CA LYS A 584 -47.71 11.25 -26.59
C LYS A 584 -48.90 10.38 -26.19
N LYS A 585 -48.78 9.77 -25.00
CA LYS A 585 -49.83 9.08 -24.21
C LYS A 585 -50.44 7.80 -24.82
N LYS A 586 -50.11 6.66 -24.22
CA LYS A 586 -51.11 5.79 -23.58
C LYS A 586 -50.46 5.00 -22.43
N LYS A 587 -51.15 4.95 -21.28
CA LYS A 587 -50.76 4.23 -20.05
C LYS A 587 -52.06 3.64 -19.46
N ILE A 588 -52.27 2.34 -19.59
CA ILE A 588 -53.32 1.55 -18.90
C ILE A 588 -52.79 0.12 -18.72
N ILE A 589 -52.97 -0.41 -17.51
CA ILE A 589 -52.77 -1.79 -17.02
C ILE A 589 -53.66 -1.90 -15.76
N PRO A 590 -54.32 -3.03 -15.39
CA PRO A 590 -54.64 -4.28 -16.11
C PRO A 590 -56.16 -4.60 -16.13
N GLN A 591 -56.60 -5.73 -16.71
CA GLN A 591 -57.26 -6.86 -16.01
C GLN A 591 -57.63 -8.02 -16.98
N ALA A 592 -58.20 -9.11 -16.46
CA ALA A 592 -58.05 -10.49 -16.98
C ALA A 592 -59.35 -11.18 -17.48
N LYS A 593 -59.18 -12.41 -18.01
CA LYS A 593 -60.19 -13.39 -18.51
C LYS A 593 -60.77 -13.06 -19.90
N GLY A 594 -60.89 -13.97 -20.88
CA GLY A 594 -60.39 -15.36 -21.02
C GLY A 594 -61.21 -16.15 -22.07
N ILE A 595 -60.69 -17.30 -22.58
CA ILE A 595 -61.41 -18.37 -23.36
C ILE A 595 -61.90 -17.97 -24.79
N VAL A 596 -61.91 -18.74 -25.90
CA VAL A 596 -61.16 -19.87 -26.56
C VAL A 596 -61.49 -19.79 -28.10
N ASN A 597 -61.16 -20.65 -29.10
CA ASN A 597 -60.41 -21.91 -29.28
C ASN A 597 -60.01 -22.13 -30.77
N THR A 598 -58.92 -22.88 -31.06
CA THR A 598 -58.60 -23.53 -32.39
C THR A 598 -58.52 -22.60 -33.65
N ALA A 599 -58.10 -22.95 -34.88
CA ALA A 599 -57.52 -24.14 -35.54
C ALA A 599 -56.61 -23.69 -36.74
N VAL A 600 -55.41 -24.26 -36.99
CA VAL A 600 -55.08 -25.27 -38.05
C VAL A 600 -54.56 -24.75 -39.43
N SER A 601 -53.41 -25.30 -39.88
CA SER A 601 -52.85 -25.41 -41.27
C SER A 601 -52.40 -24.17 -42.08
N ALA A 602 -51.55 -24.27 -43.13
CA ALA A 602 -50.45 -25.22 -43.45
C ALA A 602 -49.66 -24.81 -44.74
N ALA A 603 -48.35 -25.13 -44.79
CA ALA A 603 -47.49 -25.23 -46.00
C ALA A 603 -47.28 -23.94 -46.85
N VAL A 604 -46.41 -23.82 -47.88
CA VAL A 604 -45.64 -24.77 -48.73
C VAL A 604 -44.19 -24.26 -49.00
N GLN A 605 -43.25 -25.21 -49.15
CA GLN A 605 -41.92 -25.28 -49.83
C GLN A 605 -41.37 -24.08 -50.67
N ALA A 606 -40.06 -23.88 -50.91
CA ALA A 606 -38.77 -24.40 -50.37
C ALA A 606 -37.61 -23.42 -50.81
N VAL A 607 -36.37 -23.67 -51.31
CA VAL A 607 -35.56 -24.80 -51.85
C VAL A 607 -34.03 -24.48 -51.71
N ARG A 608 -33.19 -25.44 -51.27
CA ARG A 608 -31.68 -25.49 -51.27
C ARG A 608 -30.87 -24.40 -50.50
N GLY A 609 -29.74 -24.69 -49.84
CA GLY A 609 -29.20 -25.97 -49.34
C GLY A 609 -27.67 -26.19 -49.46
N ARG A 610 -26.92 -26.03 -48.35
CA ARG A 610 -25.60 -26.62 -47.99
C ARG A 610 -25.16 -26.04 -46.62
N GLY A 611 -24.55 -26.76 -45.65
CA GLY A 611 -24.34 -28.21 -45.50
C GLY A 611 -23.19 -28.52 -44.50
N ARG A 612 -23.44 -29.40 -43.50
CA ARG A 612 -22.60 -29.70 -42.29
C ARG A 612 -22.58 -28.55 -41.25
N GLY A 613 -22.62 -28.77 -39.93
CA GLY A 613 -22.82 -29.97 -39.08
C GLY A 613 -22.34 -29.64 -37.65
N ALA A 614 -23.18 -29.55 -36.60
CA ALA A 614 -23.76 -30.66 -35.79
C ALA A 614 -22.66 -31.45 -35.04
N LEU A 615 -22.75 -31.81 -33.75
CA LEU A 615 -23.83 -31.86 -32.73
C LEU A 615 -23.27 -31.29 -31.38
N THR A 616 -23.97 -30.95 -30.27
CA THR A 616 -25.39 -30.72 -29.87
C THR A 616 -25.38 -29.96 -28.50
N ARG A 617 -26.54 -29.58 -27.93
CA ARG A 617 -26.68 -29.16 -26.51
C ARG A 617 -27.78 -30.00 -25.82
N GLY A 618 -27.43 -30.73 -24.76
CA GLY A 618 -28.37 -31.49 -23.91
C GLY A 618 -28.77 -30.73 -22.65
N ALA A 619 -29.84 -31.16 -21.98
CA ALA A 619 -30.44 -30.41 -20.86
C ALA A 619 -30.60 -31.24 -19.56
N PHE A 620 -30.41 -30.54 -18.45
CA PHE A 620 -31.13 -30.67 -17.17
C PHE A 620 -31.39 -32.08 -16.58
N VAL A 621 -30.64 -32.40 -15.52
CA VAL A 621 -31.18 -33.10 -14.33
C VAL A 621 -30.68 -32.33 -13.10
N GLY A 622 -31.60 -31.94 -12.21
CA GLY A 622 -31.25 -31.38 -10.90
C GLY A 622 -31.20 -32.49 -9.85
N ALA A 623 -30.10 -32.58 -9.09
CA ALA A 623 -30.00 -33.50 -7.96
C ALA A 623 -30.79 -32.98 -6.76
N THR A 624 -31.55 -33.85 -6.11
CA THR A 624 -32.47 -33.53 -5.01
C THR A 624 -31.77 -33.46 -3.65
N ALA A 625 -32.28 -32.61 -2.76
CA ALA A 625 -31.97 -32.69 -1.34
C ALA A 625 -32.64 -33.93 -0.72
N ALA A 626 -31.96 -34.56 0.24
CA ALA A 626 -32.36 -35.78 0.96
C ALA A 626 -31.90 -35.65 2.44
N PRO A 627 -32.49 -36.40 3.41
CA PRO A 627 -33.00 -35.74 4.61
C PRO A 627 -32.08 -35.81 5.85
N GLY A 628 -32.46 -35.05 6.88
CA GLY A 628 -31.79 -35.06 8.18
C GLY A 628 -32.05 -36.34 9.00
N TYR A 629 -31.16 -36.60 9.95
CA TYR A 629 -31.29 -37.69 10.92
C TYR A 629 -31.85 -37.20 12.27
N ILE A 630 -32.69 -38.03 12.88
CA ILE A 630 -33.33 -37.80 14.18
C ILE A 630 -32.55 -38.56 15.25
N ALA A 631 -32.41 -37.97 16.44
CA ALA A 631 -31.81 -38.64 17.60
C ALA A 631 -32.86 -39.40 18.43
N PRO A 632 -32.59 -40.66 18.82
CA PRO A 632 -33.18 -41.30 19.99
C PRO A 632 -32.21 -41.22 21.20
N GLY A 633 -32.72 -41.38 22.43
CA GLY A 633 -31.93 -41.27 23.65
C GLY A 633 -32.13 -42.40 24.65
N THR A 634 -31.29 -42.35 25.70
CA THR A 634 -31.53 -42.88 27.06
C THR A 634 -32.09 -44.30 27.26
N HIS A 635 -31.20 -45.24 27.60
CA HIS A 635 -31.28 -46.11 28.79
C HIS A 635 -29.84 -46.61 29.08
N SER A 636 -29.24 -46.56 30.29
CA SER A 636 -29.66 -46.93 31.65
C SER A 636 -29.47 -48.40 32.01
N THR A 637 -28.23 -48.81 32.33
CA THR A 637 -27.91 -49.99 33.17
C THR A 637 -26.73 -49.68 34.10
N ASN A 638 -26.73 -50.27 35.30
CA ASN A 638 -25.70 -50.07 36.32
C ASN A 638 -24.65 -51.20 36.29
N LEU A 639 -23.40 -50.88 36.66
CA LEU A 639 -22.40 -51.72 37.36
C LEU A 639 -21.25 -50.75 37.72
N VAL A 640 -21.23 -50.19 38.94
CA VAL A 640 -20.63 -50.74 40.18
C VAL A 640 -19.08 -50.61 40.18
N SER A 641 -18.57 -50.20 41.34
CA SER A 641 -17.21 -49.73 41.60
C SER A 641 -16.22 -50.85 41.98
N GLU A 642 -15.00 -50.43 42.35
CA GLU A 642 -13.86 -51.23 42.86
C GLU A 642 -12.93 -51.82 41.76
N ASN A 643 -11.59 -51.92 41.94
CA ASN A 643 -10.78 -51.51 43.09
C ASN A 643 -9.39 -50.92 42.77
N ARG A 644 -8.94 -50.17 43.76
CA ARG A 644 -7.61 -49.64 44.14
C ARG A 644 -6.31 -50.38 43.69
N ILE A 645 -5.29 -49.53 43.42
CA ILE A 645 -3.91 -49.52 44.01
C ILE A 645 -2.86 -50.55 43.54
N TRP A 646 -1.71 -49.97 43.11
CA TRP A 646 -0.39 -50.58 42.79
C TRP A 646 -0.37 -51.53 41.57
N ALA A 647 0.72 -51.61 40.80
CA ALA A 647 2.05 -50.99 40.92
C ALA A 647 2.43 -50.19 39.67
#